data_AF-A0A7Y4MEA4-F1
#
_entry.id   AF-A0A7Y4MEA4-F1
#
_cell.length_a   1.000
_cell.length_b   1.000
_cell.length_c   1.000
_cell.angle_alpha   90.00
_cell.angle_beta   90.00
_cell.angle_gamma   90.00
#
_symmetry.space_group_name_H-M   'P 1'
#
loop_
_entity.id
_entity.type
_entity.pdbx_description
1 polymer ?
#
loop_
_entity_poly.entity_id
_entity_poly.type
_entity_poly.pdbx_seq_one_letter_code
_entity_poly.pdbx_strand_id
1 'polypeptide(L)'
;MTNLTCFWHPKLGYHDLSLEDPCDDCRRTMGYPLSNPPISGLSNFEIVQSIDRGYYSSTYVARQGVLGQKVCLKVIPRSIYELRGKDFVEECRQHMEVADGTQHLVDIRDAFDADVLFQGESETLPCHVAVLDYVDGQSLRSVLEHADSLSATRTAQIAVDLLRLLQELENKQVFHNDLHSGNILVESLPPERERGDAIDPFTRAVAVDLGSVLDSSRSDENSQKADSHQVTEHLMRLALQVMPDPMASPDLEFRLALALNDIANLLKPDNITQRNPNYPDLISSIRLAFITASSPWRKPSDGLTRFGDSFNAQTMRPWFVPRLLVDPDGEWQSRIESSGPLVITGMRGCGKTMLLRALQFHARASMAGGDIDELKQGEVVLHALRADGYIGLYVSCNRLLDGLGKPDGPLHEPNTRLFLCYAREALQALRHLAEVGGRGAVSPVAPRPIASLISSLVTSSGVDAGDNIHVLERKIHEMLRSLESGEEAYQLTAHPAIAMPSLAAAVTECAEVWDGARVLFLLDDVSTRHLNEESIRRLLSSLMFVNENCAFKITTEAQTLELVLKSPGLIETARSGRDYDNFDLASAIYAKLRDSQGRAGRDFVAKVLQQRANLTGSHPHWSPSEVMGDQPLVDIARGIASSSNSSPDRKNVYFGMSALAAVCVGDIGDVISIYELILSKAGRVEAVPVAAKFQSSAFQEFCSRRLYQLSRRAGRLKLFADGFAKASHDLLIQSARRNPSRLRDYASVYVRVTAGDTDRQLQQLRELMDAGVFVLTGGPDTPRTKTRDSDPVAQYTLTFRKLLGLSNAIGLSQRDRFELSGQSLIDWLDNPRESSNLLKRNLASKSETVQEDDEYVLSPMLSNLSSASTAESFLDPMLFDTIIEDPTESPESDTESIVEASFRAPIPFPSILELDLDQIAELKPHTLVTAQGFEERTFVSTQRLLNAFTPDIAITVTYPLDGFGSETRALLDESGCTVRPIASDRRFELTPSVHDGIALVDVTGLSKTFLYDALRQLLRRDGRVLVVYTEAERYYPLNEDVAARLDSTLDDDYAKLEACHDILTGELRPYHFVPLHDGEVDDGRRRVLLASSSAKHERLFSLLEERDYDHVEIMIPSGKTPRDDLARLAARVAAKDFHSSRAREVSSNNPEDVLVTARETYEEFYALENFNYEVGLTGSKLHAVALAAASSALKFSQVWYVRPNQFDTARFTQGHGRTRVFLIERNA
;
A
#
# COMPACT_ATOMS: atom_id res chain seq x y z
N MET A 1 -28.71 18.62 -31.53
CA MET A 1 -29.20 19.33 -32.73
C MET A 1 -29.01 18.39 -33.90
N THR A 2 -30.09 18.01 -34.57
CA THR A 2 -30.06 17.05 -35.70
C THR A 2 -30.13 17.85 -36.99
N ASN A 3 -29.03 17.86 -37.74
CA ASN A 3 -29.04 18.43 -39.08
C ASN A 3 -29.78 17.46 -39.99
N LEU A 4 -30.92 17.86 -40.56
CA LEU A 4 -31.75 17.03 -41.43
C LEU A 4 -32.10 17.78 -42.72
N THR A 5 -32.31 17.04 -43.80
CA THR A 5 -32.92 17.55 -45.03
C THR A 5 -34.05 16.64 -45.49
N CYS A 6 -34.96 17.12 -46.32
CA CYS A 6 -36.06 16.29 -46.80
C CYS A 6 -35.52 15.13 -47.64
N PHE A 7 -36.01 13.92 -47.37
CA PHE A 7 -35.58 12.70 -48.08
C PHE A 7 -36.01 12.70 -49.56
N TRP A 8 -37.16 13.29 -49.90
CA TRP A 8 -37.61 13.39 -51.30
C TRP A 8 -37.13 14.67 -52.01
N HIS A 9 -36.93 15.74 -51.26
CA HIS A 9 -36.54 17.06 -51.79
C HIS A 9 -35.31 17.59 -51.04
N PRO A 10 -34.15 16.93 -51.17
CA PRO A 10 -32.96 17.32 -50.45
C PRO A 10 -32.48 18.71 -50.85
N LYS A 11 -32.11 19.53 -49.86
CA LYS A 11 -31.47 20.84 -50.01
C LYS A 11 -30.11 20.84 -49.32
N LEU A 12 -29.13 21.52 -49.93
CA LEU A 12 -27.81 21.73 -49.35
C LEU A 12 -27.86 22.85 -48.30
N GLY A 13 -27.24 22.62 -47.14
CA GLY A 13 -27.18 23.58 -46.04
C GLY A 13 -27.39 22.91 -44.68
N TYR A 14 -27.02 23.60 -43.61
CA TYR A 14 -27.36 23.20 -42.24
C TYR A 14 -28.77 23.71 -41.91
N HIS A 15 -29.68 22.79 -41.62
CA HIS A 15 -31.06 23.09 -41.24
C HIS A 15 -31.34 22.38 -39.91
N ASP A 16 -31.60 23.16 -38.86
CA ASP A 16 -31.93 22.62 -37.54
C ASP A 16 -33.41 22.18 -37.55
N LEU A 17 -33.63 20.94 -37.98
CA LEU A 17 -34.96 20.36 -38.21
C LEU A 17 -35.10 19.06 -37.39
N SER A 18 -36.33 18.80 -36.92
CA SER A 18 -36.74 17.60 -36.22
C SER A 18 -37.39 16.58 -37.16
N LEU A 19 -37.52 15.32 -36.72
CA LEU A 19 -38.18 14.27 -37.49
C LEU A 19 -39.66 14.56 -37.78
N GLU A 20 -40.29 15.43 -36.99
CA GLU A 20 -41.70 15.80 -37.13
C GLU A 20 -41.92 16.97 -38.09
N ASP A 21 -40.86 17.73 -38.40
CA ASP A 21 -40.99 18.92 -39.23
C ASP A 21 -41.35 18.56 -40.68
N PRO A 22 -42.35 19.22 -41.28
CA PRO A 22 -42.75 18.96 -42.66
C PRO A 22 -41.81 19.66 -43.65
N CYS A 23 -41.57 19.01 -44.78
CA CYS A 23 -40.90 19.63 -45.93
C CYS A 23 -41.82 20.67 -46.59
N ASP A 24 -41.27 21.84 -46.92
CA ASP A 24 -42.01 22.91 -47.60
C ASP A 24 -42.57 22.50 -48.98
N ASP A 25 -41.85 21.61 -49.68
CA ASP A 25 -42.15 21.24 -51.05
C ASP A 25 -43.16 20.08 -51.12
N CYS A 26 -42.98 19.05 -50.27
CA CYS A 26 -43.82 17.84 -50.33
C CYS A 26 -44.68 17.57 -49.10
N ARG A 27 -44.58 18.40 -48.06
CA ARG A 27 -45.34 18.29 -46.79
C ARG A 27 -45.12 17.01 -45.99
N ARG A 28 -44.28 16.08 -46.45
CA ARG A 28 -43.83 14.90 -45.67
C ARG A 28 -42.95 15.35 -44.51
N THR A 29 -43.06 14.68 -43.37
CA THR A 29 -42.18 14.92 -42.23
C THR A 29 -40.76 14.43 -42.52
N MET A 30 -39.74 15.00 -41.88
CA MET A 30 -38.34 14.57 -42.08
C MET A 30 -38.11 13.09 -41.72
N GLY A 31 -38.89 12.56 -40.78
CA GLY A 31 -38.92 11.16 -40.36
C GLY A 31 -39.84 10.25 -41.18
N TYR A 32 -40.50 10.75 -42.23
CA TYR A 32 -41.40 9.96 -43.09
C TYR A 32 -40.82 8.63 -43.59
N PRO A 33 -39.53 8.52 -44.04
CA PRO A 33 -39.03 7.23 -44.51
C PRO A 33 -38.86 6.19 -43.39
N LEU A 34 -38.73 6.61 -42.12
CA LEU A 34 -38.67 5.67 -41.00
C LEU A 34 -40.03 5.06 -40.67
N SER A 35 -41.08 5.88 -40.68
CA SER A 35 -42.46 5.44 -40.41
C SER A 35 -43.11 4.70 -41.57
N ASN A 36 -42.58 4.91 -42.79
CA ASN A 36 -43.05 4.28 -44.02
C ASN A 36 -41.88 3.59 -44.72
N PRO A 37 -41.44 2.41 -44.26
CA PRO A 37 -40.25 1.75 -44.77
C PRO A 37 -40.42 1.27 -46.24
N PRO A 38 -39.31 0.93 -46.92
CA PRO A 38 -39.33 0.31 -48.24
C PRO A 38 -40.18 -0.97 -48.30
N ILE A 39 -41.07 -1.07 -49.30
CA ILE A 39 -41.91 -2.26 -49.55
C ILE A 39 -41.54 -3.00 -50.84
N SER A 40 -40.84 -2.36 -51.78
CA SER A 40 -40.28 -3.01 -52.98
C SER A 40 -39.09 -2.22 -53.56
N GLY A 41 -38.31 -2.84 -54.45
CA GLY A 41 -37.12 -2.22 -55.07
C GLY A 41 -35.78 -2.69 -54.48
N LEU A 42 -35.78 -3.34 -53.32
CA LEU A 42 -34.59 -3.88 -52.64
C LEU A 42 -34.54 -5.41 -52.80
N SER A 43 -34.43 -5.90 -54.03
CA SER A 43 -34.40 -7.33 -54.34
C SER A 43 -33.37 -8.10 -53.50
N ASN A 44 -33.78 -9.25 -52.93
CA ASN A 44 -33.02 -10.11 -52.00
C ASN A 44 -32.90 -9.61 -50.55
N PHE A 45 -33.55 -8.50 -50.19
CA PHE A 45 -33.58 -7.98 -48.83
C PHE A 45 -35.01 -7.84 -48.29
N GLU A 46 -35.27 -8.39 -47.11
CA GLU A 46 -36.52 -8.21 -46.37
C GLU A 46 -36.28 -7.23 -45.22
N ILE A 47 -36.94 -6.06 -45.23
CA ILE A 47 -36.83 -5.08 -44.15
C ILE A 47 -37.46 -5.63 -42.88
N VAL A 48 -36.69 -5.65 -41.79
CA VAL A 48 -37.12 -6.12 -40.46
C VAL A 48 -37.54 -4.95 -39.58
N GLN A 49 -36.75 -3.87 -39.57
CA GLN A 49 -37.00 -2.68 -38.74
C GLN A 49 -36.30 -1.44 -39.31
N SER A 50 -36.91 -0.26 -39.12
CA SER A 50 -36.27 1.04 -39.32
C SER A 50 -35.37 1.36 -38.11
N ILE A 51 -34.16 1.85 -38.35
CA ILE A 51 -33.18 2.16 -37.29
C ILE A 51 -33.10 3.66 -37.05
N ASP A 52 -32.67 4.42 -38.05
CA ASP A 52 -32.29 5.82 -37.84
C ASP A 52 -32.33 6.65 -39.13
N ARG A 53 -32.45 7.96 -38.96
CA ARG A 53 -32.47 8.98 -40.02
C ARG A 53 -31.25 9.88 -39.89
N GLY A 54 -30.29 9.70 -40.79
CA GLY A 54 -29.16 10.62 -40.95
C GLY A 54 -29.55 11.89 -41.70
N TYR A 55 -28.59 12.79 -41.98
CA TYR A 55 -28.87 14.05 -42.69
C TYR A 55 -29.66 13.84 -44.00
N TYR A 56 -29.23 12.92 -44.87
CA TYR A 56 -29.91 12.55 -46.13
C TYR A 56 -30.20 11.05 -46.31
N SER A 57 -29.79 10.18 -45.39
CA SER A 57 -30.00 8.74 -45.47
C SER A 57 -31.08 8.22 -44.50
N SER A 58 -31.70 7.10 -44.84
CA SER A 58 -32.55 6.33 -43.92
C SER A 58 -32.00 4.92 -43.78
N THR A 59 -31.86 4.45 -42.55
CA THR A 59 -31.14 3.21 -42.23
C THR A 59 -32.10 2.14 -41.70
N TYR A 60 -31.99 0.91 -42.19
CA TYR A 60 -32.88 -0.21 -41.86
C TYR A 60 -32.09 -1.48 -41.55
N VAL A 61 -32.60 -2.35 -40.67
CA VAL A 61 -32.13 -3.74 -40.60
C VAL A 61 -32.92 -4.56 -41.60
N ALA A 62 -32.22 -5.38 -42.38
CA ALA A 62 -32.83 -6.31 -43.33
C ALA A 62 -32.26 -7.72 -43.18
N ARG A 63 -33.01 -8.73 -43.66
CA ARG A 63 -32.52 -10.09 -43.89
C ARG A 63 -32.12 -10.26 -45.34
N GLN A 64 -30.88 -10.65 -45.59
CA GLN A 64 -30.32 -10.90 -46.91
C GLN A 64 -30.43 -12.38 -47.29
N GLY A 65 -31.02 -12.65 -48.46
CA GLY A 65 -31.07 -13.99 -49.06
C GLY A 65 -31.85 -15.04 -48.26
N VAL A 66 -31.81 -16.30 -48.72
CA VAL A 66 -32.60 -17.40 -48.15
C VAL A 66 -32.11 -17.82 -46.76
N LEU A 67 -30.82 -17.63 -46.47
CA LEU A 67 -30.21 -17.93 -45.16
C LEU A 67 -30.59 -16.90 -44.08
N GLY A 68 -31.20 -15.77 -44.46
CA GLY A 68 -31.75 -14.79 -43.54
C GLY A 68 -30.70 -14.02 -42.73
N GLN A 69 -29.51 -13.78 -43.29
CA GLN A 69 -28.44 -13.06 -42.60
C GLN A 69 -28.86 -11.61 -42.35
N LYS A 70 -28.74 -11.13 -41.10
CA LYS A 70 -29.03 -9.72 -40.77
C LYS A 70 -27.94 -8.81 -41.36
N VAL A 71 -28.37 -7.74 -42.02
CA VAL A 71 -27.54 -6.66 -42.55
C VAL A 71 -28.19 -5.31 -42.25
N CYS A 72 -27.41 -4.25 -42.35
CA CYS A 72 -27.89 -2.88 -42.24
C CYS A 72 -27.91 -2.23 -43.63
N LEU A 73 -29.06 -1.70 -44.06
CA LEU A 73 -29.23 -1.02 -45.34
C LEU A 73 -29.31 0.48 -45.12
N LYS A 74 -28.34 1.22 -45.67
CA LYS A 74 -28.37 2.69 -45.72
C LYS A 74 -28.91 3.12 -47.07
N VAL A 75 -30.15 3.59 -47.11
CA VAL A 75 -30.85 4.01 -48.33
C VAL A 75 -30.76 5.53 -48.47
N ILE A 76 -30.27 5.99 -49.62
CA ILE A 76 -29.95 7.40 -49.89
C ILE A 76 -30.55 7.82 -51.23
N PRO A 77 -31.31 8.93 -51.33
CA PRO A 77 -31.82 9.42 -52.60
C PRO A 77 -30.67 9.82 -53.53
N ARG A 78 -30.70 9.43 -54.83
CA ARG A 78 -29.60 9.78 -55.76
C ARG A 78 -29.43 11.29 -55.95
N SER A 79 -30.53 12.04 -55.86
CA SER A 79 -30.55 13.49 -56.03
C SER A 79 -29.60 14.23 -55.09
N ILE A 80 -29.29 13.72 -53.88
CA ILE A 80 -28.33 14.39 -52.99
C ILE A 80 -26.87 14.25 -53.48
N TYR A 81 -26.50 13.12 -54.08
CA TYR A 81 -25.15 12.90 -54.63
C TYR A 81 -24.95 13.76 -55.88
N GLU A 82 -25.98 13.85 -56.72
CA GLU A 82 -26.01 14.75 -57.89
C GLU A 82 -25.85 16.22 -57.47
N LEU A 83 -26.57 16.66 -56.42
CA LEU A 83 -26.46 18.02 -55.88
C LEU A 83 -25.06 18.33 -55.32
N ARG A 84 -24.37 17.34 -54.75
CA ARG A 84 -23.04 17.49 -54.15
C ARG A 84 -21.88 17.25 -55.13
N GLY A 85 -22.16 16.72 -56.33
CA GLY A 85 -21.12 16.31 -57.27
C GLY A 85 -20.23 15.19 -56.73
N LYS A 86 -20.77 14.29 -55.89
CA LYS A 86 -20.05 13.16 -55.30
C LYS A 86 -20.27 11.86 -56.09
N ASP A 87 -19.30 10.95 -56.05
CA ASP A 87 -19.42 9.58 -56.57
C ASP A 87 -19.70 8.60 -55.43
N PHE A 88 -20.87 7.96 -55.45
CA PHE A 88 -21.29 7.00 -54.44
C PHE A 88 -20.44 5.71 -54.44
N VAL A 89 -20.04 5.24 -55.62
CA VAL A 89 -19.25 4.00 -55.74
C VAL A 89 -17.85 4.23 -55.17
N GLU A 90 -17.26 5.39 -55.44
CA GLU A 90 -15.96 5.74 -54.91
C GLU A 90 -15.98 5.90 -53.38
N GLU A 91 -17.03 6.52 -52.82
CA GLU A 91 -17.22 6.61 -51.36
C GLU A 91 -17.35 5.22 -50.72
N CYS A 92 -18.06 4.29 -51.36
CA CYS A 92 -18.17 2.91 -50.88
C CYS A 92 -16.85 2.14 -50.97
N ARG A 93 -16.04 2.36 -52.01
CA ARG A 93 -14.70 1.77 -52.12
C ARG A 93 -13.79 2.29 -51.01
N GLN A 94 -13.80 3.59 -50.76
CA GLN A 94 -13.03 4.21 -49.69
C GLN A 94 -13.47 3.66 -48.33
N HIS A 95 -14.78 3.49 -48.09
CA HIS A 95 -15.28 2.81 -46.88
C HIS A 95 -14.68 1.41 -46.77
N MET A 96 -14.78 0.60 -47.82
CA MET A 96 -14.26 -0.78 -47.82
C MET A 96 -12.76 -0.84 -47.51
N GLU A 97 -11.93 0.02 -48.13
CA GLU A 97 -10.49 0.09 -47.85
C GLU A 97 -10.18 0.50 -46.40
N VAL A 98 -10.96 1.45 -45.87
CA VAL A 98 -10.79 1.96 -44.50
C VAL A 98 -11.31 0.95 -43.47
N ALA A 99 -12.32 0.14 -43.78
CA ALA A 99 -12.84 -0.92 -42.91
C ALA A 99 -12.09 -2.27 -43.06
N ASP A 100 -11.28 -2.45 -44.11
CA ASP A 100 -10.59 -3.72 -44.33
C ASP A 100 -9.61 -4.06 -43.20
N GLY A 101 -9.65 -5.30 -42.72
CA GLY A 101 -8.76 -5.83 -41.69
C GLY A 101 -8.93 -5.26 -40.28
N THR A 102 -9.94 -4.41 -40.02
CA THR A 102 -10.23 -3.86 -38.67
C THR A 102 -11.44 -4.51 -38.01
N GLN A 103 -11.45 -4.51 -36.67
CA GLN A 103 -12.57 -4.95 -35.85
C GLN A 103 -13.34 -3.78 -35.21
N HIS A 104 -12.87 -2.54 -35.42
CA HIS A 104 -13.37 -1.32 -34.77
C HIS A 104 -14.11 -0.40 -35.74
N LEU A 105 -14.15 -0.71 -37.03
CA LEU A 105 -14.99 -0.04 -38.04
C LEU A 105 -15.98 -1.05 -38.62
N VAL A 106 -17.21 -0.59 -38.89
CA VAL A 106 -18.22 -1.44 -39.55
C VAL A 106 -17.85 -1.68 -41.01
N ASP A 107 -17.94 -2.93 -41.44
CA ASP A 107 -17.60 -3.31 -42.81
C ASP A 107 -18.77 -3.04 -43.79
N ILE A 108 -18.42 -2.84 -45.06
CA ILE A 108 -19.36 -2.67 -46.17
C ILE A 108 -19.29 -3.88 -47.09
N ARG A 109 -20.43 -4.54 -47.29
CA ARG A 109 -20.52 -5.80 -48.05
C ARG A 109 -20.80 -5.59 -49.52
N ASP A 110 -21.65 -4.61 -49.82
CA ASP A 110 -22.15 -4.37 -51.17
C ASP A 110 -22.70 -2.94 -51.27
N ALA A 111 -22.80 -2.44 -52.50
CA ALA A 111 -23.38 -1.15 -52.79
C ALA A 111 -24.03 -1.20 -54.18
N PHE A 112 -25.29 -0.76 -54.27
CA PHE A 112 -26.02 -0.81 -55.53
C PHE A 112 -27.06 0.29 -55.65
N ASP A 113 -27.56 0.39 -56.87
CA ASP A 113 -28.55 1.34 -57.31
C ASP A 113 -29.93 0.68 -57.37
N ALA A 114 -30.94 1.31 -56.77
CA ALA A 114 -32.31 0.77 -56.73
C ALA A 114 -33.38 1.86 -56.86
N ASP A 115 -34.47 1.52 -57.56
CA ASP A 115 -35.69 2.34 -57.56
C ASP A 115 -36.60 1.81 -56.45
N VAL A 116 -36.68 2.55 -55.33
CA VAL A 116 -37.28 2.07 -54.08
C VAL A 116 -38.71 2.61 -53.92
N LEU A 117 -39.68 1.72 -53.69
CA LEU A 117 -41.05 2.12 -53.33
C LEU A 117 -41.20 2.08 -51.82
N PHE A 118 -41.52 3.23 -51.21
CA PHE A 118 -41.81 3.36 -49.78
C PHE A 118 -43.29 3.09 -49.50
N GLN A 119 -43.60 2.61 -48.31
CA GLN A 119 -44.98 2.38 -47.90
C GLN A 119 -45.82 3.66 -48.02
N GLY A 120 -47.04 3.58 -48.54
CA GLY A 120 -47.91 4.75 -48.72
C GLY A 120 -47.57 5.65 -49.91
N GLU A 121 -46.49 5.38 -50.64
CA GLU A 121 -46.14 6.06 -51.89
C GLU A 121 -46.68 5.30 -53.12
N SER A 122 -46.86 6.03 -54.22
CA SER A 122 -47.33 5.47 -55.51
C SER A 122 -46.24 5.41 -56.58
N GLU A 123 -45.13 6.12 -56.39
CA GLU A 123 -44.00 6.18 -57.30
C GLU A 123 -42.71 5.74 -56.59
N THR A 124 -41.82 5.09 -57.33
CA THR A 124 -40.49 4.69 -56.84
C THR A 124 -39.53 5.89 -56.82
N LEU A 125 -38.67 5.96 -55.80
CA LEU A 125 -37.61 6.96 -55.67
C LEU A 125 -36.25 6.33 -56.05
N PRO A 126 -35.50 6.88 -57.03
CA PRO A 126 -34.14 6.44 -57.32
C PRO A 126 -33.22 6.66 -56.12
N CYS A 127 -32.64 5.57 -55.62
CA CYS A 127 -31.79 5.55 -54.44
C CYS A 127 -30.47 4.82 -54.71
N HIS A 128 -29.44 5.25 -54.00
CA HIS A 128 -28.23 4.50 -53.69
C HIS A 128 -28.47 3.69 -52.41
N VAL A 129 -27.98 2.46 -52.37
CA VAL A 129 -28.13 1.54 -51.23
C VAL A 129 -26.77 0.99 -50.87
N ALA A 130 -26.30 1.28 -49.66
CA ALA A 130 -25.11 0.63 -49.09
C ALA A 130 -25.55 -0.49 -48.14
N VAL A 131 -24.91 -1.66 -48.27
CA VAL A 131 -25.15 -2.85 -47.45
C VAL A 131 -24.01 -2.99 -46.47
N LEU A 132 -24.29 -2.78 -45.18
CA LEU A 132 -23.31 -2.82 -44.09
C LEU A 132 -23.53 -4.04 -43.20
N ASP A 133 -22.48 -4.44 -42.48
CA ASP A 133 -22.59 -5.40 -41.40
C ASP A 133 -23.57 -4.91 -40.31
N TYR A 134 -24.43 -5.80 -39.84
CA TYR A 134 -25.29 -5.50 -38.71
C TYR A 134 -24.55 -5.74 -37.40
N VAL A 135 -24.31 -4.68 -36.64
CA VAL A 135 -23.77 -4.73 -35.28
C VAL A 135 -24.94 -4.75 -34.30
N ASP A 136 -25.08 -5.83 -33.53
CA ASP A 136 -26.18 -6.00 -32.57
C ASP A 136 -25.81 -5.36 -31.22
N GLY A 137 -25.79 -4.02 -31.19
CA GLY A 137 -25.31 -3.23 -30.05
C GLY A 137 -26.10 -1.95 -29.81
N GLN A 138 -25.91 -1.37 -28.62
CA GLN A 138 -26.47 -0.06 -28.26
C GLN A 138 -25.46 1.04 -28.59
N SER A 139 -25.93 2.25 -28.93
CA SER A 139 -25.00 3.38 -29.10
C SER A 139 -24.31 3.74 -27.79
N LEU A 140 -23.06 4.21 -27.86
CA LEU A 140 -22.31 4.67 -26.69
C LEU A 140 -23.06 5.77 -25.95
N ARG A 141 -23.82 6.62 -26.67
CA ARG A 141 -24.73 7.59 -26.07
C ARG A 141 -25.75 6.93 -25.14
N SER A 142 -26.43 5.88 -25.60
CA SER A 142 -27.41 5.14 -24.78
C SER A 142 -26.74 4.47 -23.58
N VAL A 143 -25.53 3.92 -23.76
CA VAL A 143 -24.76 3.28 -22.68
C VAL A 143 -24.38 4.31 -21.61
N LEU A 144 -23.95 5.51 -22.01
CA LEU A 144 -23.60 6.59 -21.09
C LEU A 144 -24.82 7.22 -20.38
N GLU A 145 -26.02 7.11 -20.96
CA GLU A 145 -27.27 7.62 -20.34
C GLU A 145 -27.84 6.64 -19.28
N HIS A 146 -27.43 5.37 -19.26
CA HIS A 146 -27.94 4.33 -18.35
C HIS A 146 -26.81 3.78 -17.44
N ALA A 147 -26.59 4.44 -16.30
CA ALA A 147 -25.47 4.17 -15.36
C ALA A 147 -25.36 2.72 -14.88
N ASP A 148 -26.47 1.99 -14.75
CA ASP A 148 -26.48 0.60 -14.25
C ASP A 148 -25.80 -0.42 -15.21
N SER A 149 -25.40 0.01 -16.40
CA SER A 149 -24.90 -0.86 -17.48
C SER A 149 -23.37 -0.93 -17.63
N LEU A 150 -22.60 -0.12 -16.90
CA LEU A 150 -21.14 0.01 -17.03
C LEU A 150 -20.40 -0.49 -15.78
N SER A 151 -19.67 -1.59 -15.91
CA SER A 151 -18.68 -2.05 -14.93
C SER A 151 -17.29 -1.49 -15.26
N ALA A 152 -16.36 -1.45 -14.30
CA ALA A 152 -14.96 -1.06 -14.56
C ALA A 152 -14.34 -1.85 -15.72
N THR A 153 -14.57 -3.16 -15.79
CA THR A 153 -14.07 -4.02 -16.87
C THR A 153 -14.62 -3.61 -18.23
N ARG A 154 -15.94 -3.38 -18.32
CA ARG A 154 -16.61 -2.97 -19.57
C ARG A 154 -16.17 -1.58 -20.01
N THR A 155 -16.06 -0.63 -19.07
CA THR A 155 -15.58 0.73 -19.30
C THR A 155 -14.13 0.75 -19.80
N ALA A 156 -13.24 0.01 -19.15
CA ALA A 156 -11.84 -0.11 -19.56
C ALA A 156 -11.74 -0.68 -20.98
N GLN A 157 -12.58 -1.67 -21.31
CA GLN A 157 -12.58 -2.25 -22.65
C GLN A 157 -13.08 -1.28 -23.73
N ILE A 158 -14.17 -0.56 -23.48
CA ILE A 158 -14.67 0.45 -24.41
C ILE A 158 -13.58 1.50 -24.66
N ALA A 159 -12.92 1.98 -23.61
CA ALA A 159 -11.83 2.95 -23.73
C ALA A 159 -10.64 2.41 -24.56
N VAL A 160 -10.23 1.16 -24.35
CA VAL A 160 -9.19 0.50 -25.17
C VAL A 160 -9.60 0.43 -26.64
N ASP A 161 -10.86 0.05 -26.93
CA ASP A 161 -11.35 -0.05 -28.30
C ASP A 161 -11.40 1.33 -28.99
N LEU A 162 -11.74 2.41 -28.26
CA LEU A 162 -11.71 3.78 -28.78
C LEU A 162 -10.30 4.26 -29.14
N LEU A 163 -9.29 3.94 -28.31
CA LEU A 163 -7.89 4.27 -28.61
C LEU A 163 -7.35 3.45 -29.79
N ARG A 164 -7.73 2.18 -29.90
CA ARG A 164 -7.40 1.33 -31.06
C ARG A 164 -8.01 1.86 -32.35
N LEU A 165 -9.26 2.32 -32.29
CA LEU A 165 -9.91 2.99 -33.41
C LEU A 165 -9.10 4.21 -33.89
N LEU A 166 -8.65 5.08 -32.99
CA LEU A 166 -7.80 6.22 -33.36
C LEU A 166 -6.47 5.78 -33.98
N GLN A 167 -5.83 4.77 -33.39
CA GLN A 167 -4.58 4.20 -33.90
C GLN A 167 -4.75 3.64 -35.33
N GLU A 168 -5.85 2.94 -35.58
CA GLU A 168 -6.14 2.37 -36.90
C GLU A 168 -6.40 3.45 -37.95
N LEU A 169 -7.15 4.49 -37.60
CA LEU A 169 -7.38 5.66 -38.46
C LEU A 169 -6.06 6.38 -38.79
N GLU A 170 -5.19 6.59 -37.79
CA GLU A 170 -3.87 7.20 -37.97
C GLU A 170 -2.96 6.35 -38.88
N ASN A 171 -2.90 5.03 -38.63
CA ASN A 171 -2.10 4.09 -39.45
C ASN A 171 -2.56 4.09 -40.91
N LYS A 172 -3.86 4.26 -41.16
CA LYS A 172 -4.46 4.36 -42.49
C LYS A 172 -4.40 5.79 -43.06
N GLN A 173 -3.88 6.76 -42.31
CA GLN A 173 -3.80 8.18 -42.69
C GLN A 173 -5.16 8.79 -43.08
N VAL A 174 -6.21 8.40 -42.36
CA VAL A 174 -7.58 8.89 -42.58
C VAL A 174 -8.19 9.42 -41.28
N PHE A 175 -9.15 10.31 -41.41
CA PHE A 175 -9.94 10.87 -40.32
C PHE A 175 -11.40 10.52 -40.54
N HIS A 176 -12.08 10.00 -39.51
CA HIS A 176 -13.52 9.73 -39.55
C HIS A 176 -14.35 11.02 -39.56
N ASN A 177 -13.89 12.06 -38.86
CA ASN A 177 -14.49 13.39 -38.76
C ASN A 177 -15.90 13.46 -38.14
N ASP A 178 -16.43 12.36 -37.58
CA ASP A 178 -17.80 12.30 -37.04
C ASP A 178 -17.97 11.24 -35.94
N LEU A 179 -16.93 11.03 -35.12
CA LEU A 179 -16.92 10.05 -34.02
C LEU A 179 -17.74 10.48 -32.79
N HIS A 180 -18.95 11.00 -32.96
CA HIS A 180 -19.79 11.33 -31.81
C HIS A 180 -20.35 10.05 -31.18
N SER A 181 -20.82 10.12 -29.93
CA SER A 181 -21.24 8.93 -29.17
C SER A 181 -22.46 8.17 -29.75
N GLY A 182 -23.11 8.73 -30.77
CA GLY A 182 -24.19 8.07 -31.53
C GLY A 182 -23.65 7.13 -32.61
N ASN A 183 -22.48 7.43 -33.16
CA ASN A 183 -21.81 6.67 -34.22
C ASN A 183 -20.84 5.61 -33.67
N ILE A 184 -20.88 5.34 -32.36
CA ILE A 184 -20.11 4.26 -31.74
C ILE A 184 -21.13 3.28 -31.18
N LEU A 185 -21.12 2.03 -31.64
CA LEU A 185 -21.98 0.96 -31.14
C LEU A 185 -21.17 0.06 -30.20
N VAL A 186 -21.76 -0.23 -29.04
CA VAL A 186 -21.23 -1.16 -28.03
C VAL A 186 -22.02 -2.45 -28.11
N GLU A 187 -21.36 -3.50 -28.58
CA GLU A 187 -21.91 -4.84 -28.79
C GLU A 187 -21.50 -5.79 -27.66
N SER A 188 -22.41 -6.68 -27.27
CA SER A 188 -22.14 -7.82 -26.40
C SER A 188 -21.97 -9.09 -27.25
N LEU A 189 -20.75 -9.62 -27.28
CA LEU A 189 -20.37 -10.79 -28.04
C LEU A 189 -20.82 -12.06 -27.32
N PRO A 190 -21.32 -13.07 -28.06
CA PRO A 190 -21.63 -14.37 -27.48
C PRO A 190 -20.33 -15.12 -27.13
N PRO A 191 -20.37 -16.11 -26.21
CA PRO A 191 -19.18 -16.82 -25.74
C PRO A 191 -18.28 -17.41 -26.85
N GLU A 192 -18.87 -17.80 -27.98
CA GLU A 192 -18.13 -18.38 -29.11
C GLU A 192 -17.31 -17.35 -29.90
N ARG A 193 -17.53 -16.05 -29.69
CA ARG A 193 -16.84 -14.92 -30.36
C ARG A 193 -15.95 -14.13 -29.41
N GLU A 194 -15.50 -14.76 -28.33
CA GLU A 194 -14.62 -14.17 -27.33
C GLU A 194 -13.33 -13.57 -27.92
N ARG A 195 -12.93 -12.38 -27.42
CA ARG A 195 -11.68 -11.71 -27.80
C ARG A 195 -10.58 -11.96 -26.77
N GLY A 196 -9.60 -12.80 -27.11
CA GLY A 196 -8.60 -13.26 -26.12
C GLY A 196 -7.65 -12.20 -25.55
N ASP A 197 -7.38 -11.10 -26.25
CA ASP A 197 -6.48 -10.04 -25.75
C ASP A 197 -7.25 -8.87 -25.09
N ALA A 198 -8.57 -8.99 -24.93
CA ALA A 198 -9.41 -7.94 -24.38
C ALA A 198 -9.46 -7.99 -22.83
N ILE A 199 -9.59 -6.83 -22.20
CA ILE A 199 -9.91 -6.68 -20.78
C ILE A 199 -11.32 -7.24 -20.50
N ASP A 200 -12.29 -6.88 -21.33
CA ASP A 200 -13.60 -7.54 -21.41
C ASP A 200 -13.69 -8.31 -22.73
N PRO A 201 -13.56 -9.65 -22.69
CA PRO A 201 -13.61 -10.49 -23.88
C PRO A 201 -14.94 -10.46 -24.63
N PHE A 202 -16.02 -10.04 -23.98
CA PHE A 202 -17.38 -10.06 -24.53
C PHE A 202 -17.92 -8.68 -24.90
N THR A 203 -17.20 -7.59 -24.62
CA THR A 203 -17.62 -6.25 -25.04
C THR A 203 -16.81 -5.79 -26.23
N ARG A 204 -17.45 -5.17 -27.23
CA ARG A 204 -16.76 -4.57 -28.39
C ARG A 204 -17.36 -3.21 -28.73
N ALA A 205 -16.51 -2.18 -28.87
CA ALA A 205 -16.91 -0.90 -29.46
C ALA A 205 -16.54 -0.83 -30.95
N VAL A 206 -17.50 -0.43 -31.79
CA VAL A 206 -17.36 -0.34 -33.25
C VAL A 206 -17.89 1.01 -33.72
N ALA A 207 -17.12 1.76 -34.49
CA ALA A 207 -17.61 2.97 -35.13
C ALA A 207 -18.38 2.66 -36.41
N VAL A 208 -19.45 3.42 -36.63
CA VAL A 208 -20.35 3.36 -37.77
C VAL A 208 -20.43 4.70 -38.46
N ASP A 209 -20.94 4.71 -39.69
CA ASP A 209 -21.11 5.91 -40.52
C ASP A 209 -19.81 6.60 -40.98
N LEU A 210 -19.12 5.94 -41.92
CA LEU A 210 -17.88 6.44 -42.52
C LEU A 210 -18.09 7.48 -43.64
N GLY A 211 -19.30 8.02 -43.84
CA GLY A 211 -19.62 8.94 -44.96
C GLY A 211 -18.94 10.33 -44.88
N SER A 212 -18.21 10.60 -43.79
CA SER A 212 -17.43 11.81 -43.54
C SER A 212 -15.91 11.59 -43.57
N VAL A 213 -15.46 10.36 -43.88
CA VAL A 213 -14.04 10.01 -43.91
C VAL A 213 -13.30 10.84 -44.96
N LEU A 214 -12.17 11.43 -44.56
CA LEU A 214 -11.27 12.17 -45.45
C LEU A 214 -9.80 11.89 -45.09
N ASP A 215 -8.91 12.18 -46.02
CA ASP A 215 -7.45 12.23 -45.86
C ASP A 215 -6.96 13.49 -45.09
N SER A 216 -7.87 14.42 -44.80
CA SER A 216 -7.61 15.64 -44.04
C SER A 216 -8.62 15.81 -42.89
N SER A 217 -8.12 16.25 -41.74
CA SER A 217 -8.93 16.59 -40.57
C SER A 217 -9.72 17.86 -40.85
N ARG A 218 -11.04 17.85 -40.60
CA ARG A 218 -11.91 19.05 -40.75
C ARG A 218 -11.84 20.03 -39.57
N SER A 219 -10.74 20.04 -38.84
CA SER A 219 -10.58 20.90 -37.66
C SER A 219 -10.38 22.36 -38.07
N ASP A 220 -11.47 23.12 -38.17
CA ASP A 220 -11.46 24.55 -38.56
C ASP A 220 -11.97 25.48 -37.44
N GLU A 221 -11.70 26.79 -37.57
CA GLU A 221 -12.18 27.91 -36.73
C GLU A 221 -13.72 27.93 -36.52
N ASN A 222 -14.48 27.11 -37.27
CA ASN A 222 -15.93 26.99 -37.23
C ASN A 222 -16.47 25.82 -36.36
N SER A 223 -15.72 25.36 -35.34
CA SER A 223 -16.21 24.46 -34.28
C SER A 223 -16.48 22.99 -34.67
N GLN A 224 -15.77 22.41 -35.65
CA GLN A 224 -15.73 20.94 -35.82
C GLN A 224 -14.58 20.35 -35.00
N LYS A 225 -14.91 19.45 -34.06
CA LYS A 225 -13.95 18.79 -33.15
C LYS A 225 -13.27 17.62 -33.87
N ALA A 226 -11.93 17.58 -33.86
CA ALA A 226 -11.15 16.45 -34.38
C ALA A 226 -11.58 15.12 -33.71
N ASP A 227 -11.36 13.98 -34.37
CA ASP A 227 -11.65 12.65 -33.82
C ASP A 227 -11.04 12.42 -32.43
N SER A 228 -9.81 12.89 -32.21
CA SER A 228 -9.15 12.87 -30.90
C SER A 228 -9.93 13.63 -29.82
N HIS A 229 -10.47 14.80 -30.13
CA HIS A 229 -11.29 15.59 -29.18
C HIS A 229 -12.60 14.88 -28.83
N GLN A 230 -13.22 14.20 -29.81
CA GLN A 230 -14.45 13.46 -29.60
C GLN A 230 -14.20 12.23 -28.71
N VAL A 231 -13.12 11.49 -28.97
CA VAL A 231 -12.69 10.38 -28.10
C VAL A 231 -12.31 10.87 -26.71
N THR A 232 -11.59 11.99 -26.58
CA THR A 232 -11.31 12.62 -25.27
C THR A 232 -12.60 12.89 -24.49
N GLU A 233 -13.63 13.43 -25.14
CA GLU A 233 -14.93 13.66 -24.49
C GLU A 233 -15.60 12.35 -24.06
N HIS A 234 -15.51 11.28 -24.86
CA HIS A 234 -16.04 9.97 -24.50
C HIS A 234 -15.31 9.36 -23.31
N LEU A 235 -13.98 9.43 -23.27
CA LEU A 235 -13.17 8.93 -22.16
C LEU A 235 -13.50 9.67 -20.85
N MET A 236 -13.66 11.00 -20.91
CA MET A 236 -14.08 11.80 -19.75
C MET A 236 -15.49 11.40 -19.26
N ARG A 237 -16.44 11.18 -20.17
CA ARG A 237 -17.79 10.73 -19.79
C ARG A 237 -17.80 9.31 -19.23
N LEU A 238 -17.00 8.39 -19.77
CA LEU A 238 -16.81 7.04 -19.25
C LEU A 238 -16.22 7.07 -17.82
N ALA A 239 -15.24 7.93 -17.58
CA ALA A 239 -14.67 8.13 -16.24
C ALA A 239 -15.72 8.62 -15.23
N LEU A 240 -16.55 9.61 -15.61
CA LEU A 240 -17.63 10.13 -14.75
C LEU A 240 -18.73 9.09 -14.48
N GLN A 241 -19.05 8.23 -15.44
CA GLN A 241 -20.08 7.19 -15.26
C GLN A 241 -19.63 6.07 -14.32
N VAL A 242 -18.37 5.63 -14.42
CA VAL A 242 -17.83 4.60 -13.52
C VAL A 242 -17.54 5.17 -12.12
N MET A 243 -17.39 6.49 -11.99
CA MET A 243 -17.11 7.18 -10.75
C MET A 243 -18.04 8.40 -10.54
N PRO A 244 -19.34 8.17 -10.22
CA PRO A 244 -20.29 9.26 -10.02
C PRO A 244 -20.02 10.06 -8.73
N ASP A 245 -19.46 9.41 -7.70
CA ASP A 245 -18.92 10.06 -6.49
C ASP A 245 -17.52 9.50 -6.20
N PRO A 246 -16.44 10.32 -6.28
CA PRO A 246 -15.07 9.96 -5.88
C PRO A 246 -14.95 9.14 -4.60
N MET A 247 -15.79 9.45 -3.61
CA MET A 247 -15.65 8.91 -2.26
C MET A 247 -16.58 7.74 -1.95
N ALA A 248 -17.59 7.48 -2.78
CA ALA A 248 -18.50 6.33 -2.64
C ALA A 248 -18.25 5.25 -3.71
N SER A 249 -17.56 5.60 -4.80
CA SER A 249 -17.23 4.66 -5.86
C SER A 249 -16.22 3.63 -5.36
N PRO A 250 -16.34 2.34 -5.71
CA PRO A 250 -15.35 1.35 -5.28
C PRO A 250 -13.95 1.67 -5.84
N ASP A 251 -12.92 1.13 -5.19
CA ASP A 251 -11.53 1.54 -5.43
C ASP A 251 -11.03 1.25 -6.87
N LEU A 252 -11.44 0.14 -7.49
CA LEU A 252 -11.07 -0.19 -8.88
C LEU A 252 -11.64 0.84 -9.87
N GLU A 253 -12.92 1.17 -9.70
CA GLU A 253 -13.64 2.17 -10.49
C GLU A 253 -12.99 3.55 -10.37
N PHE A 254 -12.61 3.95 -9.15
CA PHE A 254 -11.93 5.22 -8.91
C PHE A 254 -10.56 5.29 -9.61
N ARG A 255 -9.75 4.22 -9.53
CA ARG A 255 -8.45 4.13 -10.21
C ARG A 255 -8.59 4.15 -11.73
N LEU A 256 -9.56 3.42 -12.26
CA LEU A 256 -9.84 3.43 -13.69
C LEU A 256 -10.25 4.82 -14.15
N ALA A 257 -11.14 5.50 -13.41
CA ALA A 257 -11.56 6.85 -13.74
C ALA A 257 -10.40 7.85 -13.77
N LEU A 258 -9.46 7.76 -12.81
CA LEU A 258 -8.22 8.54 -12.83
C LEU A 258 -7.39 8.27 -14.09
N ALA A 259 -7.11 7.00 -14.40
CA ALA A 259 -6.30 6.64 -15.57
C ALA A 259 -6.94 7.10 -16.90
N LEU A 260 -8.26 6.95 -17.04
CA LEU A 260 -9.00 7.41 -18.21
C LEU A 260 -8.93 8.93 -18.36
N ASN A 261 -9.01 9.65 -17.24
CA ASN A 261 -8.88 11.09 -17.22
C ASN A 261 -7.47 11.55 -17.63
N ASP A 262 -6.43 10.89 -17.16
CA ASP A 262 -5.04 11.26 -17.45
C ASP A 262 -4.75 11.09 -18.94
N ILE A 263 -5.25 10.00 -19.51
CA ILE A 263 -5.19 9.75 -20.95
C ILE A 263 -6.00 10.78 -21.72
N ALA A 264 -7.20 11.13 -21.25
CA ALA A 264 -8.00 12.18 -21.88
C ALA A 264 -7.26 13.53 -21.89
N ASN A 265 -6.51 13.85 -20.83
CA ASN A 265 -5.68 15.05 -20.78
C ASN A 265 -4.46 14.99 -21.71
N LEU A 266 -3.81 13.83 -21.84
CA LEU A 266 -2.72 13.63 -22.80
C LEU A 266 -3.19 13.71 -24.27
N LEU A 267 -4.45 13.38 -24.52
CA LEU A 267 -5.09 13.49 -25.84
C LEU A 267 -5.61 14.91 -26.16
N LYS A 268 -5.62 15.84 -25.18
CA LYS A 268 -5.97 17.25 -25.44
C LYS A 268 -4.83 17.92 -26.19
N PRO A 269 -5.07 18.55 -27.35
CA PRO A 269 -4.02 19.25 -28.07
C PRO A 269 -3.86 20.66 -27.52
N ASP A 270 -2.88 20.88 -26.64
CA ASP A 270 -2.40 22.23 -26.36
C ASP A 270 -1.13 22.48 -27.19
N ASN A 271 -1.37 22.96 -28.42
CA ASN A 271 -0.44 23.35 -29.48
C ASN A 271 -0.03 22.25 -30.48
N ILE A 272 -0.11 22.63 -31.77
CA ILE A 272 0.22 21.88 -32.99
C ILE A 272 1.68 21.34 -33.01
N THR A 273 2.51 21.76 -32.06
CA THR A 273 3.92 21.36 -31.91
C THR A 273 4.16 20.16 -30.98
N GLN A 274 3.15 19.64 -30.27
CA GLN A 274 3.30 18.42 -29.47
C GLN A 274 3.37 17.17 -30.37
N ARG A 275 4.27 16.23 -30.03
CA ARG A 275 4.35 14.91 -30.67
C ARG A 275 3.00 14.20 -30.54
N ASN A 276 2.55 13.53 -31.61
CA ASN A 276 1.38 12.66 -31.54
C ASN A 276 1.54 11.65 -30.40
N PRO A 277 0.51 11.46 -29.56
CA PRO A 277 0.58 10.52 -28.46
C PRO A 277 0.69 9.08 -28.99
N ASN A 278 1.56 8.29 -28.38
CA ASN A 278 1.72 6.88 -28.73
C ASN A 278 0.52 6.06 -28.20
N TYR A 279 -0.47 5.77 -29.05
CA TYR A 279 -1.68 5.03 -28.66
C TYR A 279 -1.40 3.67 -27.99
N PRO A 280 -0.43 2.84 -28.46
CA PRO A 280 0.04 1.67 -27.72
C PRO A 280 0.40 1.92 -26.26
N ASP A 281 1.08 3.03 -25.95
CA ASP A 281 1.46 3.38 -24.57
C ASP A 281 0.23 3.78 -23.76
N LEU A 282 -0.70 4.56 -24.34
CA LEU A 282 -1.96 4.92 -23.70
C LEU A 282 -2.84 3.70 -23.39
N ILE A 283 -2.96 2.77 -24.35
CA ILE A 283 -3.66 1.48 -24.17
C ILE A 283 -2.97 0.67 -23.07
N SER A 284 -1.63 0.65 -23.07
CA SER A 284 -0.85 -0.02 -22.03
C SER A 284 -1.07 0.63 -20.67
N SER A 285 -1.27 1.94 -20.57
CA SER A 285 -1.61 2.64 -19.32
C SER A 285 -2.99 2.27 -18.79
N ILE A 286 -4.04 2.21 -19.63
CA ILE A 286 -5.37 1.70 -19.19
C ILE A 286 -5.25 0.27 -18.70
N ARG A 287 -4.55 -0.56 -19.48
CA ARG A 287 -4.30 -1.95 -19.11
C ARG A 287 -3.51 -2.03 -17.82
N LEU A 288 -2.48 -1.21 -17.61
CA LEU A 288 -1.69 -1.21 -16.39
C LEU A 288 -2.51 -0.75 -15.20
N ALA A 289 -3.33 0.29 -15.32
CA ALA A 289 -4.22 0.74 -14.25
C ALA A 289 -5.22 -0.36 -13.84
N PHE A 290 -5.80 -1.06 -14.83
CA PHE A 290 -6.73 -2.16 -14.60
C PHE A 290 -6.03 -3.43 -14.09
N ILE A 291 -4.93 -3.85 -14.73
CA ILE A 291 -4.17 -5.08 -14.45
C ILE A 291 -3.37 -4.95 -13.17
N THR A 292 -2.82 -3.79 -12.82
CA THR A 292 -2.09 -3.65 -11.54
C THR A 292 -3.04 -3.78 -10.37
N ALA A 293 -4.26 -3.25 -10.49
CA ALA A 293 -5.30 -3.38 -9.48
C ALA A 293 -5.90 -4.79 -9.42
N SER A 294 -5.99 -5.49 -10.56
CA SER A 294 -6.63 -6.80 -10.66
C SER A 294 -5.65 -7.98 -10.54
N SER A 295 -4.43 -7.90 -11.07
CA SER A 295 -3.45 -9.01 -11.15
C SER A 295 -2.12 -8.69 -10.43
N PRO A 296 -2.12 -8.55 -9.10
CA PRO A 296 -0.97 -8.13 -8.30
C PRO A 296 0.22 -9.12 -8.29
N TRP A 297 0.04 -10.32 -8.85
CA TRP A 297 1.05 -11.38 -8.93
C TRP A 297 2.03 -11.25 -10.11
N ARG A 298 1.77 -10.39 -11.10
CA ARG A 298 2.65 -10.26 -12.27
C ARG A 298 4.04 -9.74 -11.92
N LYS A 299 5.01 -10.07 -12.79
CA LYS A 299 6.39 -9.58 -12.71
C LYS A 299 6.40 -8.05 -12.65
N PRO A 300 7.07 -7.43 -11.66
CA PRO A 300 7.30 -5.99 -11.66
C PRO A 300 8.29 -5.59 -12.76
N SER A 301 8.14 -4.39 -13.32
CA SER A 301 9.01 -3.81 -14.35
C SER A 301 10.48 -3.71 -13.88
N ASP A 302 10.70 -3.20 -12.66
CA ASP A 302 12.00 -2.69 -12.23
C ASP A 302 12.72 -3.55 -11.17
N GLY A 303 12.29 -4.81 -10.97
CA GLY A 303 12.85 -5.67 -9.93
C GLY A 303 12.70 -5.07 -8.52
N LEU A 304 13.74 -5.17 -7.68
CA LEU A 304 13.83 -4.49 -6.39
C LEU A 304 14.45 -3.10 -6.58
N THR A 305 13.72 -2.04 -6.25
CA THR A 305 14.20 -0.65 -6.34
C THR A 305 15.34 -0.33 -5.37
N ARG A 306 15.28 -0.84 -4.13
CA ARG A 306 16.34 -0.81 -3.12
C ARG A 306 16.67 -2.23 -2.64
N PHE A 307 17.87 -2.39 -2.11
CA PHE A 307 18.34 -3.69 -1.64
C PHE A 307 17.52 -4.22 -0.46
N GLY A 308 16.98 -3.35 0.39
CA GLY A 308 16.12 -3.68 1.53
C GLY A 308 14.62 -3.77 1.21
N ASP A 309 14.19 -3.50 -0.03
CA ASP A 309 12.77 -3.47 -0.37
C ASP A 309 12.09 -4.83 -0.20
N SER A 310 10.75 -4.80 -0.09
CA SER A 310 9.94 -5.97 0.24
C SER A 310 10.42 -6.67 1.52
N PHE A 311 10.88 -5.89 2.50
CA PHE A 311 11.25 -6.40 3.83
C PHE A 311 10.06 -7.11 4.49
N ASN A 312 8.86 -6.56 4.32
CA ASN A 312 7.63 -7.19 4.76
C ASN A 312 7.14 -8.21 3.73
N ALA A 313 7.31 -9.50 4.04
CA ALA A 313 6.86 -10.59 3.18
C ALA A 313 5.32 -10.68 3.06
N GLN A 314 4.54 -10.02 3.93
CA GLN A 314 3.07 -10.03 3.89
C GLN A 314 2.49 -9.20 2.74
N THR A 315 3.19 -8.15 2.30
CA THR A 315 2.83 -7.27 1.16
C THR A 315 3.69 -7.48 -0.08
N MET A 316 4.77 -8.27 0.03
CA MET A 316 5.65 -8.58 -1.10
C MET A 316 4.85 -9.17 -2.26
N ARG A 317 5.15 -8.80 -3.51
CA ARG A 317 4.51 -9.44 -4.67
C ARG A 317 4.87 -10.93 -4.72
N PRO A 318 3.91 -11.85 -4.95
CA PRO A 318 4.17 -13.30 -5.00
C PRO A 318 5.32 -13.69 -5.95
N TRP A 319 5.53 -12.93 -7.03
CA TRP A 319 6.60 -13.14 -8.00
C TRP A 319 8.01 -13.15 -7.39
N PHE A 320 8.26 -12.35 -6.35
CA PHE A 320 9.55 -12.28 -5.67
C PHE A 320 9.84 -13.50 -4.79
N VAL A 321 8.80 -14.15 -4.26
CA VAL A 321 8.93 -15.21 -3.26
C VAL A 321 9.86 -16.34 -3.71
N PRO A 322 9.65 -17.01 -4.86
CA PRO A 322 10.52 -18.12 -5.28
C PRO A 322 11.93 -17.68 -5.67
N ARG A 323 12.15 -16.38 -5.93
CA ARG A 323 13.46 -15.82 -6.30
C ARG A 323 14.28 -15.38 -5.09
N LEU A 324 13.62 -14.96 -4.02
CA LEU A 324 14.24 -14.49 -2.78
C LEU A 324 14.35 -15.56 -1.69
N LEU A 325 13.51 -16.60 -1.74
CA LEU A 325 13.57 -17.69 -0.76
C LEU A 325 14.89 -18.46 -0.88
N VAL A 326 15.58 -18.63 0.24
CA VAL A 326 16.74 -19.51 0.35
C VAL A 326 16.38 -20.66 1.28
N ASP A 327 16.10 -21.81 0.68
CA ASP A 327 15.86 -23.08 1.36
C ASP A 327 16.95 -24.08 0.96
N PRO A 328 17.98 -24.30 1.81
CA PRO A 328 19.04 -25.26 1.52
C PRO A 328 18.47 -26.66 1.27
N ASP A 329 18.77 -27.23 0.11
CA ASP A 329 18.38 -28.60 -0.30
C ASP A 329 16.85 -28.83 -0.38
N GLY A 330 16.03 -27.78 -0.29
CA GLY A 330 14.56 -27.87 -0.32
C GLY A 330 13.94 -28.53 0.94
N GLU A 331 14.71 -28.63 2.03
CA GLU A 331 14.31 -29.35 3.24
C GLU A 331 13.17 -28.66 4.00
N TRP A 332 13.11 -27.33 3.99
CA TRP A 332 12.12 -26.60 4.77
C TRP A 332 10.78 -26.52 4.07
N GLN A 333 10.77 -26.27 2.76
CA GLN A 333 9.56 -26.23 1.96
C GLN A 333 8.87 -27.60 1.94
N SER A 334 9.61 -28.68 1.66
CA SER A 334 9.07 -30.04 1.67
C SER A 334 8.47 -30.44 3.02
N ARG A 335 9.03 -29.94 4.12
CA ARG A 335 8.50 -30.19 5.47
C ARG A 335 7.15 -29.51 5.70
N ILE A 336 6.93 -28.32 5.14
CA ILE A 336 5.68 -27.58 5.35
C ILE A 336 4.54 -27.98 4.39
N GLU A 337 4.86 -28.70 3.31
CA GLU A 337 3.92 -29.30 2.35
C GLU A 337 3.15 -30.51 2.90
N SER A 338 3.38 -30.90 4.16
CA SER A 338 2.73 -32.05 4.81
C SER A 338 1.19 -32.02 4.77
N SER A 339 0.54 -33.17 4.90
CA SER A 339 -0.93 -33.27 4.76
C SER A 339 -1.77 -32.85 5.95
N GLY A 340 -1.17 -32.69 7.13
CA GLY A 340 -1.88 -32.29 8.35
C GLY A 340 -1.79 -30.80 8.68
N PRO A 341 -2.57 -30.34 9.68
CA PRO A 341 -2.40 -29.03 10.28
C PRO A 341 -0.96 -28.85 10.79
N LEU A 342 -0.35 -27.72 10.44
CA LEU A 342 1.04 -27.42 10.79
C LEU A 342 1.13 -26.01 11.36
N VAL A 343 1.79 -25.89 12.50
CA VAL A 343 2.18 -24.61 13.07
C VAL A 343 3.66 -24.39 12.82
N ILE A 344 4.01 -23.23 12.25
CA ILE A 344 5.37 -22.81 11.95
C ILE A 344 5.75 -21.74 12.98
N THR A 345 6.68 -22.08 13.87
CA THR A 345 7.13 -21.19 14.94
C THR A 345 8.49 -20.57 14.63
N GLY A 346 8.77 -19.43 15.25
CA GLY A 346 10.06 -18.76 15.19
C GLY A 346 9.95 -17.28 15.52
N MET A 347 11.09 -16.61 15.74
CA MET A 347 11.10 -15.18 16.06
C MET A 347 10.71 -14.30 14.85
N ARG A 348 10.42 -13.02 15.09
CA ARG A 348 10.18 -12.06 14.01
C ARG A 348 11.42 -11.92 13.11
N GLY A 349 11.21 -11.74 11.81
CA GLY A 349 12.30 -11.56 10.84
C GLY A 349 13.03 -12.83 10.42
N CYS A 350 12.67 -14.01 10.94
CA CYS A 350 13.30 -15.28 10.53
C CYS A 350 12.79 -15.86 9.19
N GLY A 351 11.83 -15.21 8.54
CA GLY A 351 11.31 -15.65 7.24
C GLY A 351 10.12 -16.62 7.29
N LYS A 352 9.41 -16.74 8.42
CA LYS A 352 8.19 -17.58 8.52
C LYS A 352 7.18 -17.28 7.41
N THR A 353 6.84 -16.00 7.24
CA THR A 353 5.92 -15.54 6.20
C THR A 353 6.44 -15.85 4.80
N MET A 354 7.74 -15.66 4.53
CA MET A 354 8.35 -16.02 3.24
C MET A 354 8.18 -17.51 2.94
N LEU A 355 8.47 -18.35 3.93
CA LEU A 355 8.35 -19.80 3.80
C LEU A 355 6.89 -20.22 3.60
N LEU A 356 5.96 -19.63 4.38
CA LEU A 356 4.52 -19.89 4.20
C LEU A 356 4.05 -19.50 2.80
N ARG A 357 4.45 -18.32 2.32
CA ARG A 357 4.10 -17.81 0.98
C ARG A 357 4.73 -18.58 -0.16
N ALA A 358 5.79 -19.36 0.09
CA ALA A 358 6.34 -20.28 -0.90
C ALA A 358 5.30 -21.32 -1.36
N LEU A 359 4.33 -21.66 -0.49
CA LEU A 359 3.21 -22.53 -0.82
C LEU A 359 2.05 -21.80 -1.51
N GLN A 360 2.02 -20.46 -1.52
CA GLN A 360 0.92 -19.70 -2.11
C GLN A 360 0.82 -19.98 -3.61
N PHE A 361 -0.39 -20.20 -4.12
CA PHE A 361 -0.65 -20.49 -5.53
C PHE A 361 0.05 -19.51 -6.46
N HIS A 362 -0.06 -18.20 -6.18
CA HIS A 362 0.56 -17.16 -7.01
C HIS A 362 2.09 -17.21 -7.05
N ALA A 363 2.75 -17.62 -5.95
CA ALA A 363 4.20 -17.78 -5.93
C ALA A 363 4.62 -18.98 -6.79
N ARG A 364 3.89 -20.11 -6.68
CA ARG A 364 4.11 -21.32 -7.49
C ARG A 364 3.89 -21.08 -8.98
N ALA A 365 2.81 -20.38 -9.32
CA ALA A 365 2.50 -19.99 -10.69
C ALA A 365 3.53 -19.01 -11.30
N SER A 366 4.31 -18.31 -10.47
CA SER A 366 5.34 -17.35 -10.90
C SER A 366 6.75 -17.96 -11.05
N MET A 367 6.92 -19.27 -10.86
CA MET A 367 8.24 -19.92 -10.79
C MET A 367 8.97 -20.03 -12.13
N ALA A 368 8.27 -20.04 -13.26
CA ALA A 368 8.92 -20.07 -14.56
C ALA A 368 9.28 -18.64 -15.00
N GLY A 369 10.56 -18.41 -15.32
CA GLY A 369 11.02 -17.11 -15.81
C GLY A 369 12.46 -17.16 -16.31
N GLY A 370 12.75 -18.12 -17.17
CA GLY A 370 13.93 -18.09 -18.06
C GLY A 370 13.50 -17.83 -19.50
N ASP A 371 14.48 -17.61 -20.40
CA ASP A 371 14.34 -17.36 -21.85
C ASP A 371 13.67 -18.52 -22.61
N ILE A 372 12.44 -18.86 -22.26
CA ILE A 372 11.60 -19.86 -22.91
C ILE A 372 10.41 -19.12 -23.52
N ASP A 373 10.03 -19.52 -24.74
CA ASP A 373 8.82 -19.08 -25.45
C ASP A 373 7.57 -19.11 -24.54
N GLU A 374 6.78 -18.04 -24.52
CA GLU A 374 5.69 -17.80 -23.55
C GLU A 374 4.65 -18.93 -23.53
N LEU A 375 4.33 -19.50 -24.70
CA LEU A 375 3.38 -20.62 -24.81
C LEU A 375 3.92 -21.92 -24.17
N LYS A 376 5.22 -22.19 -24.32
CA LYS A 376 5.87 -23.35 -23.69
C LYS A 376 6.05 -23.15 -22.19
N GLN A 377 6.15 -21.89 -21.76
CA GLN A 377 6.27 -21.53 -20.35
C GLN A 377 4.97 -21.83 -19.58
N GLY A 378 3.80 -21.51 -20.16
CA GLY A 378 2.49 -21.80 -19.57
C GLY A 378 2.30 -23.29 -19.25
N GLU A 379 2.56 -24.18 -20.23
CA GLU A 379 2.43 -25.63 -20.03
C GLU A 379 3.35 -26.19 -18.94
N VAL A 380 4.59 -25.69 -18.87
CA VAL A 380 5.56 -26.10 -17.83
C VAL A 380 5.06 -25.71 -16.44
N VAL A 381 4.50 -24.50 -16.30
CA VAL A 381 3.93 -24.04 -15.03
C VAL A 381 2.71 -24.87 -14.65
N LEU A 382 1.79 -25.13 -15.59
CA LEU A 382 0.61 -25.96 -15.33
C LEU A 382 0.98 -27.38 -14.88
N HIS A 383 2.01 -27.98 -15.51
CA HIS A 383 2.51 -29.28 -15.08
C HIS A 383 3.11 -29.23 -13.67
N ALA A 384 3.88 -28.20 -13.34
CA ALA A 384 4.44 -28.02 -12.00
C ALA A 384 3.33 -27.84 -10.94
N LEU A 385 2.32 -27.01 -11.21
CA LEU A 385 1.17 -26.80 -10.32
C LEU A 385 0.40 -28.10 -10.07
N ARG A 386 0.20 -28.93 -11.09
CA ARG A 386 -0.41 -30.26 -10.92
C ARG A 386 0.48 -31.20 -10.11
N ALA A 387 1.81 -31.15 -10.32
CA ALA A 387 2.77 -31.97 -9.59
C ALA A 387 2.90 -31.59 -8.11
N ASP A 388 2.66 -30.33 -7.75
CA ASP A 388 2.62 -29.87 -6.35
C ASP A 388 1.54 -30.63 -5.55
N GLY A 389 0.41 -30.97 -6.18
CA GLY A 389 -0.69 -31.71 -5.55
C GLY A 389 -1.47 -30.91 -4.50
N TYR A 390 -1.30 -29.58 -4.46
CA TYR A 390 -2.02 -28.69 -3.55
C TYR A 390 -2.27 -27.30 -4.14
N ILE A 391 -3.20 -26.56 -3.54
CA ILE A 391 -3.51 -25.15 -3.83
C ILE A 391 -3.35 -24.34 -2.54
N GLY A 392 -2.34 -23.48 -2.47
CA GLY A 392 -2.12 -22.62 -1.30
C GLY A 392 -2.85 -21.28 -1.40
N LEU A 393 -3.78 -21.02 -0.49
CA LEU A 393 -4.52 -19.76 -0.39
C LEU A 393 -4.00 -18.99 0.83
N TYR A 394 -3.55 -17.74 0.63
CA TYR A 394 -2.81 -16.98 1.65
C TYR A 394 -3.63 -15.85 2.26
N VAL A 395 -3.63 -15.79 3.59
CA VAL A 395 -4.33 -14.76 4.35
C VAL A 395 -3.46 -14.31 5.54
N SER A 396 -3.38 -13.00 5.77
CA SER A 396 -2.68 -12.42 6.92
C SER A 396 -3.64 -12.13 8.07
N CYS A 397 -3.31 -12.60 9.28
CA CYS A 397 -4.12 -12.43 10.48
C CYS A 397 -4.17 -10.96 10.95
N ASN A 398 -3.05 -10.23 10.83
CA ASN A 398 -2.97 -8.80 11.16
C ASN A 398 -4.04 -8.01 10.39
N ARG A 399 -4.17 -8.28 9.09
CA ARG A 399 -5.07 -7.53 8.22
C ARG A 399 -6.53 -7.99 8.35
N LEU A 400 -6.75 -9.29 8.54
CA LEU A 400 -8.08 -9.87 8.58
C LEU A 400 -8.89 -9.55 9.85
N LEU A 401 -8.30 -9.02 10.93
CA LEU A 401 -8.97 -8.91 12.24
C LEU A 401 -8.91 -7.51 12.89
N ASP A 402 -8.31 -6.52 12.20
CA ASP A 402 -7.96 -5.18 12.71
C ASP A 402 -9.20 -4.26 12.97
N GLY A 403 -10.34 -4.54 12.34
CA GLY A 403 -11.50 -3.63 12.27
C GLY A 403 -12.21 -3.24 13.59
N LEU A 404 -12.00 -3.98 14.70
CA LEU A 404 -12.60 -3.63 16.01
C LEU A 404 -11.59 -3.16 17.07
N GLY A 405 -10.35 -2.91 16.66
CA GLY A 405 -9.50 -1.88 17.25
C GLY A 405 -9.20 -1.96 18.75
N LYS A 406 -9.30 -3.13 19.39
CA LYS A 406 -8.76 -3.36 20.73
C LYS A 406 -8.13 -4.75 20.81
N PRO A 407 -6.81 -4.87 21.03
CA PRO A 407 -6.22 -6.16 21.35
C PRO A 407 -6.89 -6.79 22.58
N ASP A 408 -7.56 -6.02 23.43
CA ASP A 408 -8.27 -6.49 24.64
C ASP A 408 -9.71 -6.98 24.40
N GLY A 409 -10.30 -6.77 23.21
CA GLY A 409 -11.70 -7.12 22.91
C GLY A 409 -11.87 -8.50 22.23
N PRO A 410 -13.07 -9.11 22.29
CA PRO A 410 -13.37 -10.30 21.49
C PRO A 410 -13.45 -9.95 20.00
N LEU A 411 -13.03 -10.88 19.14
CA LEU A 411 -13.14 -10.74 17.69
C LEU A 411 -14.60 -10.88 17.23
N HIS A 412 -15.05 -9.97 16.35
CA HIS A 412 -16.36 -10.06 15.69
C HIS A 412 -16.26 -10.95 14.46
N GLU A 413 -17.10 -12.00 14.46
CA GLU A 413 -17.28 -12.93 13.35
C GLU A 413 -15.99 -13.41 12.64
N PRO A 414 -14.92 -13.82 13.36
CA PRO A 414 -13.62 -14.11 12.76
C PRO A 414 -13.66 -15.26 11.75
N ASN A 415 -14.54 -16.24 11.98
CA ASN A 415 -14.70 -17.39 11.09
C ASN A 415 -15.36 -17.03 9.77
N THR A 416 -16.38 -16.17 9.82
CA THR A 416 -17.07 -15.64 8.63
C THR A 416 -16.10 -14.83 7.77
N ARG A 417 -15.31 -13.95 8.42
CA ARG A 417 -14.26 -13.16 7.75
C ARG A 417 -13.20 -14.06 7.10
N LEU A 418 -12.69 -15.06 7.81
CA LEU A 418 -11.72 -16.01 7.26
C LEU A 418 -12.28 -16.77 6.05
N PHE A 419 -13.50 -17.28 6.14
CA PHE A 419 -14.15 -18.01 5.05
C PHE A 419 -14.27 -17.15 3.79
N LEU A 420 -14.76 -15.93 3.93
CA LEU A 420 -14.91 -14.98 2.83
C LEU A 420 -13.56 -14.57 2.22
N CYS A 421 -12.53 -14.34 3.03
CA CYS A 421 -11.19 -14.05 2.53
C CYS A 421 -10.61 -15.21 1.73
N TYR A 422 -10.70 -16.46 2.23
CA TYR A 422 -10.20 -17.60 1.45
C TYR A 422 -11.00 -17.85 0.17
N ALA A 423 -12.31 -17.59 0.18
CA ALA A 423 -13.10 -17.63 -1.05
C ALA A 423 -12.61 -16.60 -2.07
N ARG A 424 -12.30 -15.37 -1.63
CA ARG A 424 -11.69 -14.33 -2.47
C ARG A 424 -10.31 -14.75 -3.01
N GLU A 425 -9.44 -15.30 -2.17
CA GLU A 425 -8.11 -15.76 -2.62
C GLU A 425 -8.21 -16.90 -3.64
N ALA A 426 -9.24 -17.76 -3.55
CA ALA A 426 -9.50 -18.78 -4.56
C ALA A 426 -9.94 -18.19 -5.91
N LEU A 427 -10.74 -17.13 -5.89
CA LEU A 427 -11.13 -16.38 -7.09
C LEU A 427 -9.93 -15.70 -7.77
N GLN A 428 -9.03 -15.14 -6.97
CA GLN A 428 -7.76 -14.61 -7.47
C GLN A 428 -6.87 -15.71 -8.06
N ALA A 429 -6.80 -16.88 -7.42
CA ALA A 429 -6.07 -18.03 -7.95
C ALA A 429 -6.65 -18.50 -9.31
N LEU A 430 -7.98 -18.51 -9.48
CA LEU A 430 -8.62 -18.82 -10.76
C LEU A 430 -8.23 -17.84 -11.86
N ARG A 431 -8.18 -16.54 -11.53
CA ARG A 431 -7.75 -15.51 -12.49
C ARG A 431 -6.30 -15.68 -12.90
N HIS A 432 -5.42 -15.94 -11.94
CA HIS A 432 -4.01 -16.21 -12.26
C HIS A 432 -3.84 -17.51 -13.07
N LEU A 433 -4.64 -18.55 -12.79
CA LEU A 433 -4.66 -19.77 -13.59
C LEU A 433 -5.08 -19.49 -15.04
N ALA A 434 -6.11 -18.67 -15.24
CA ALA A 434 -6.55 -18.25 -16.58
C ALA A 434 -5.44 -17.49 -17.33
N GLU A 435 -4.68 -16.63 -16.64
CA GLU A 435 -3.53 -15.92 -17.23
C GLU A 435 -2.40 -16.86 -17.64
N VAL A 436 -2.10 -17.88 -16.83
CA VAL A 436 -1.00 -18.84 -17.09
C VAL A 436 -1.38 -19.87 -18.16
N GLY A 437 -2.61 -20.38 -18.12
CA GLY A 437 -3.05 -21.46 -19.01
C GLY A 437 -3.57 -21.01 -20.36
N GLY A 438 -3.75 -19.70 -20.58
CA GLY A 438 -4.24 -19.15 -21.85
C GLY A 438 -5.71 -19.48 -22.13
N ARG A 439 -6.09 -19.37 -23.42
CA ARG A 439 -7.50 -19.53 -23.85
C ARG A 439 -8.05 -20.92 -23.49
N GLY A 440 -9.11 -20.94 -22.69
CA GLY A 440 -9.85 -22.17 -22.33
C GLY A 440 -9.35 -22.91 -21.09
N ALA A 441 -8.30 -22.41 -20.40
CA ALA A 441 -7.82 -23.04 -19.17
C ALA A 441 -8.81 -22.94 -18.00
N VAL A 442 -9.65 -21.90 -17.99
CA VAL A 442 -10.70 -21.67 -17.00
C VAL A 442 -11.98 -21.32 -17.74
N SER A 443 -13.07 -22.02 -17.43
CA SER A 443 -14.38 -21.76 -18.01
C SER A 443 -15.03 -20.50 -17.41
N PRO A 444 -15.83 -19.73 -18.16
CA PRO A 444 -16.58 -18.59 -17.60
C PRO A 444 -17.51 -18.95 -16.43
N VAL A 445 -17.95 -20.21 -16.35
CA VAL A 445 -18.80 -20.72 -15.24
C VAL A 445 -18.00 -21.32 -14.08
N ALA A 446 -16.67 -21.29 -14.14
CA ALA A 446 -15.77 -21.79 -13.10
C ALA A 446 -16.07 -21.28 -11.67
N PRO A 447 -16.47 -20.00 -11.41
CA PRO A 447 -16.70 -19.55 -10.03
C PRO A 447 -18.00 -20.09 -9.40
N ARG A 448 -18.87 -20.75 -10.18
CA ARG A 448 -20.20 -21.20 -9.75
C ARG A 448 -20.20 -22.07 -8.47
N PRO A 449 -19.28 -23.04 -8.26
CA PRO A 449 -19.25 -23.81 -7.02
C PRO A 449 -19.02 -22.94 -5.78
N ILE A 450 -18.08 -21.98 -5.86
CA ILE A 450 -17.78 -21.03 -4.79
C ILE A 450 -18.98 -20.11 -4.54
N ALA A 451 -19.58 -19.55 -5.59
CA ALA A 451 -20.75 -18.69 -5.49
C ALA A 451 -21.93 -19.40 -4.79
N SER A 452 -22.21 -20.63 -5.22
CA SER A 452 -23.29 -21.46 -4.64
C SER A 452 -23.03 -21.77 -3.17
N LEU A 453 -21.78 -22.04 -2.80
CA LEU A 453 -21.40 -22.31 -1.42
C LEU A 453 -21.59 -21.07 -0.52
N ILE A 454 -21.13 -19.89 -0.96
CA ILE A 454 -21.32 -18.63 -0.22
C ILE A 454 -22.81 -18.34 -0.03
N SER A 455 -23.60 -18.48 -1.10
CA SER A 455 -25.07 -18.30 -1.06
C SER A 455 -25.74 -19.21 -0.02
N SER A 456 -25.21 -20.44 0.14
CA SER A 456 -25.75 -21.43 1.10
C SER A 456 -25.28 -21.24 2.55
N LEU A 457 -24.03 -20.84 2.77
CA LEU A 457 -23.40 -20.84 4.10
C LEU A 457 -23.38 -19.49 4.79
N VAL A 458 -23.44 -18.38 4.04
CA VAL A 458 -23.38 -17.01 4.59
C VAL A 458 -24.77 -16.39 4.53
N THR A 459 -25.28 -15.96 5.69
CA THR A 459 -26.60 -15.31 5.79
C THR A 459 -26.64 -14.02 4.99
N SER A 460 -27.76 -13.76 4.31
CA SER A 460 -28.01 -12.49 3.59
C SER A 460 -26.96 -12.12 2.53
N SER A 461 -26.20 -13.09 2.00
CA SER A 461 -25.04 -12.82 1.13
C SER A 461 -25.35 -12.12 -0.21
N GLY A 462 -26.57 -12.25 -0.74
CA GLY A 462 -26.95 -11.64 -2.03
C GLY A 462 -26.18 -12.17 -3.25
N VAL A 463 -25.48 -13.29 -3.10
CA VAL A 463 -24.68 -13.95 -4.16
C VAL A 463 -25.56 -14.87 -5.01
N ASP A 464 -25.39 -14.78 -6.33
CA ASP A 464 -26.07 -15.62 -7.34
C ASP A 464 -25.07 -16.60 -7.99
N ALA A 465 -25.54 -17.79 -8.38
CA ALA A 465 -24.73 -18.80 -9.05
C ALA A 465 -24.23 -18.36 -10.45
N GLY A 466 -24.86 -17.36 -11.07
CA GLY A 466 -24.44 -16.75 -12.33
C GLY A 466 -23.43 -15.61 -12.18
N ASP A 467 -23.05 -15.22 -10.95
CA ASP A 467 -22.05 -14.17 -10.74
C ASP A 467 -20.69 -14.61 -11.30
N ASN A 468 -20.09 -13.76 -12.15
CA ASN A 468 -18.72 -13.97 -12.61
C ASN A 468 -17.69 -13.62 -11.50
N ILE A 469 -16.41 -13.92 -11.75
CA ILE A 469 -15.34 -13.75 -10.76
C ILE A 469 -15.31 -12.32 -10.17
N HIS A 470 -15.37 -11.29 -11.01
CA HIS A 470 -15.27 -9.90 -10.57
C HIS A 470 -16.49 -9.44 -9.76
N VAL A 471 -17.69 -9.84 -10.17
CA VAL A 471 -18.93 -9.53 -9.44
C VAL A 471 -18.92 -10.20 -8.06
N LEU A 472 -18.50 -11.47 -8.01
CA LEU A 472 -18.42 -12.23 -6.78
C LEU A 472 -17.37 -11.64 -5.82
N GLU A 473 -16.18 -11.28 -6.32
CA GLU A 473 -15.18 -10.56 -5.52
C GLU A 473 -15.75 -9.26 -4.95
N ARG A 474 -16.47 -8.45 -5.75
CA ARG A 474 -17.08 -7.20 -5.26
C ARG A 474 -18.06 -7.45 -4.11
N LYS A 475 -18.97 -8.40 -4.27
CA LYS A 475 -19.93 -8.79 -3.21
C LYS A 475 -19.22 -9.29 -1.95
N ILE A 476 -18.15 -10.07 -2.10
CA ILE A 476 -17.32 -10.51 -0.96
C ILE A 476 -16.69 -9.32 -0.23
N HIS A 477 -16.16 -8.33 -0.94
CA HIS A 477 -15.61 -7.12 -0.31
C HIS A 477 -16.68 -6.31 0.42
N GLU A 478 -17.89 -6.17 -0.14
CA GLU A 478 -19.02 -5.51 0.53
C GLU A 478 -19.39 -6.21 1.84
N MET A 479 -19.42 -7.55 1.84
CA MET A 479 -19.65 -8.35 3.05
C MET A 479 -18.54 -8.18 4.09
N LEU A 480 -17.27 -8.26 3.67
CA LEU A 480 -16.13 -8.06 4.56
C LEU A 480 -16.13 -6.66 5.19
N ARG A 481 -16.49 -5.62 4.43
CA ARG A 481 -16.61 -4.24 4.90
C ARG A 481 -17.65 -4.09 6.02
N SER A 482 -18.81 -4.70 5.84
CA SER A 482 -19.89 -4.69 6.85
C SER A 482 -19.48 -5.44 8.12
N LEU A 483 -18.76 -6.56 7.97
CA LEU A 483 -18.18 -7.28 9.11
C LEU A 483 -17.11 -6.45 9.83
N GLU A 484 -16.37 -5.62 9.11
CA GLU A 484 -15.37 -4.71 9.68
C GLU A 484 -15.99 -3.52 10.43
N SER A 485 -17.14 -3.02 9.98
CA SER A 485 -17.89 -1.99 10.69
C SER A 485 -18.62 -2.50 11.95
N GLY A 486 -18.56 -3.82 12.20
CA GLY A 486 -19.22 -4.46 13.34
C GLY A 486 -20.70 -4.75 13.11
N GLU A 487 -21.18 -4.71 11.87
CA GLU A 487 -22.55 -5.08 11.53
C GLU A 487 -22.73 -6.61 11.63
N GLU A 488 -23.92 -7.05 12.05
CA GLU A 488 -24.26 -8.47 12.24
C GLU A 488 -24.96 -9.09 11.01
N ALA A 489 -24.91 -8.43 9.85
CA ALA A 489 -25.67 -8.84 8.66
C ALA A 489 -25.23 -10.21 8.09
N TYR A 490 -23.94 -10.55 8.25
CA TYR A 490 -23.31 -11.71 7.62
C TYR A 490 -22.78 -12.65 8.69
N GLN A 491 -23.28 -13.88 8.75
CA GLN A 491 -22.80 -14.91 9.66
C GLN A 491 -22.67 -16.24 8.94
N LEU A 492 -21.64 -16.99 9.32
CA LEU A 492 -21.43 -18.35 8.86
C LEU A 492 -22.39 -19.30 9.60
N THR A 493 -23.23 -20.00 8.86
CA THR A 493 -24.24 -20.92 9.40
C THR A 493 -23.67 -22.28 9.82
N ALA A 494 -22.41 -22.55 9.53
CA ALA A 494 -21.73 -23.82 9.81
C ALA A 494 -20.42 -23.62 10.58
N HIS A 495 -20.01 -24.63 11.34
CA HIS A 495 -18.72 -24.64 12.03
C HIS A 495 -17.55 -24.65 11.02
N PRO A 496 -16.40 -24.00 11.30
CA PRO A 496 -15.24 -23.98 10.39
C PRO A 496 -14.78 -25.36 9.89
N ALA A 497 -14.82 -26.37 10.76
CA ALA A 497 -14.50 -27.77 10.41
C ALA A 497 -15.43 -28.40 9.34
N ILE A 498 -16.54 -27.76 8.99
CA ILE A 498 -17.46 -28.15 7.90
C ILE A 498 -17.34 -27.15 6.75
N ALA A 499 -17.37 -25.85 7.06
CA ALA A 499 -17.35 -24.80 6.06
C ALA A 499 -16.04 -24.78 5.24
N MET A 500 -14.88 -24.95 5.89
CA MET A 500 -13.57 -24.89 5.23
C MET A 500 -13.31 -26.12 4.32
N PRO A 501 -13.63 -27.37 4.72
CA PRO A 501 -13.61 -28.50 3.79
C PRO A 501 -14.59 -28.34 2.61
N SER A 502 -15.77 -27.77 2.85
CA SER A 502 -16.74 -27.51 1.78
C SER A 502 -16.21 -26.48 0.78
N LEU A 503 -15.54 -25.43 1.28
CA LEU A 503 -14.84 -24.46 0.45
C LEU A 503 -13.73 -25.11 -0.35
N ALA A 504 -12.91 -25.97 0.27
CA ALA A 504 -11.85 -26.69 -0.41
C ALA A 504 -12.37 -27.54 -1.58
N ALA A 505 -13.46 -28.29 -1.36
CA ALA A 505 -14.11 -29.07 -2.41
C ALA A 505 -14.62 -28.18 -3.55
N ALA A 506 -15.32 -27.08 -3.22
CA ALA A 506 -15.80 -26.12 -4.21
C ALA A 506 -14.66 -25.51 -5.05
N VAL A 507 -13.52 -25.19 -4.42
CA VAL A 507 -12.34 -24.66 -5.11
C VAL A 507 -11.78 -25.69 -6.09
N THR A 508 -11.60 -26.95 -5.69
CA THR A 508 -11.04 -28.00 -6.57
C THR A 508 -11.93 -28.29 -7.78
N GLU A 509 -13.25 -28.07 -7.67
CA GLU A 509 -14.21 -28.24 -8.78
C GLU A 509 -14.14 -27.11 -9.82
N CYS A 510 -13.50 -25.98 -9.51
CA CYS A 510 -13.48 -24.82 -10.40
C CYS A 510 -12.57 -24.99 -11.64
N ALA A 511 -11.57 -25.89 -11.59
CA ALA A 511 -10.62 -26.08 -12.70
C ALA A 511 -10.04 -27.50 -12.77
N GLU A 512 -9.85 -28.04 -13.97
CA GLU A 512 -9.32 -29.41 -14.18
C GLU A 512 -7.87 -29.61 -13.69
N VAL A 513 -7.07 -28.53 -13.64
CA VAL A 513 -5.69 -28.58 -13.13
C VAL A 513 -5.66 -28.86 -11.63
N TRP A 514 -6.76 -28.57 -10.94
CA TRP A 514 -6.93 -28.69 -9.49
C TRP A 514 -7.59 -29.99 -9.06
N ASP A 515 -7.94 -30.86 -10.01
CA ASP A 515 -8.54 -32.16 -9.70
C ASP A 515 -7.62 -33.00 -8.80
N GLY A 516 -8.17 -33.51 -7.70
CA GLY A 516 -7.44 -34.26 -6.67
C GLY A 516 -6.43 -33.45 -5.85
N ALA A 517 -6.33 -32.13 -6.04
CA ALA A 517 -5.43 -31.29 -5.25
C ALA A 517 -5.97 -31.03 -3.84
N ARG A 518 -5.09 -30.92 -2.85
CA ARG A 518 -5.46 -30.49 -1.48
C ARG A 518 -5.44 -28.97 -1.36
N VAL A 519 -6.44 -28.36 -0.72
CA VAL A 519 -6.39 -26.91 -0.42
C VAL A 519 -5.62 -26.66 0.88
N LEU A 520 -4.57 -25.86 0.80
CA LEU A 520 -3.80 -25.39 1.96
C LEU A 520 -4.24 -23.98 2.32
N PHE A 521 -4.89 -23.84 3.48
CA PHE A 521 -5.26 -22.55 4.05
C PHE A 521 -4.07 -21.99 4.84
N LEU A 522 -3.40 -20.99 4.27
CA LEU A 522 -2.17 -20.42 4.81
C LEU A 522 -2.53 -19.16 5.63
N LEU A 523 -2.48 -19.26 6.96
CA LEU A 523 -2.79 -18.17 7.88
C LEU A 523 -1.52 -17.62 8.54
N ASP A 524 -1.16 -16.37 8.20
CA ASP A 524 0.08 -15.77 8.67
C ASP A 524 -0.09 -14.88 9.92
N ASP A 525 0.91 -14.90 10.81
CA ASP A 525 1.13 -14.01 11.95
C ASP A 525 0.00 -14.03 13.00
N VAL A 526 -0.39 -15.23 13.43
CA VAL A 526 -1.31 -15.42 14.57
C VAL A 526 -0.51 -15.24 15.87
N SER A 527 -0.29 -13.99 16.30
CA SER A 527 0.57 -13.66 17.44
C SER A 527 -0.09 -12.70 18.44
N THR A 528 0.48 -12.61 19.64
CA THR A 528 0.03 -11.71 20.72
C THR A 528 0.23 -10.23 20.40
N ARG A 529 0.87 -9.90 19.28
CA ARG A 529 0.99 -8.54 18.75
C ARG A 529 -0.37 -8.00 18.31
N HIS A 530 -1.17 -8.83 17.68
CA HIS A 530 -2.42 -8.41 17.02
C HIS A 530 -3.65 -8.90 17.76
N LEU A 531 -3.52 -9.96 18.54
CA LEU A 531 -4.63 -10.66 19.17
C LEU A 531 -4.35 -10.90 20.66
N ASN A 532 -5.37 -10.76 21.53
CA ASN A 532 -5.24 -11.28 22.89
C ASN A 532 -5.13 -12.81 22.90
N GLU A 533 -4.58 -13.35 23.99
CA GLU A 533 -4.36 -14.78 24.21
C GLU A 533 -5.65 -15.60 24.05
N GLU A 534 -6.80 -15.08 24.51
CA GLU A 534 -8.09 -15.76 24.44
C GLU A 534 -8.59 -15.90 22.99
N SER A 535 -8.37 -14.87 22.16
CA SER A 535 -8.73 -14.85 20.75
C SER A 535 -7.86 -15.81 19.95
N ILE A 536 -6.54 -15.81 20.19
CA ILE A 536 -5.60 -16.79 19.61
C ILE A 536 -6.05 -18.21 19.95
N ARG A 537 -6.34 -18.46 21.23
CA ARG A 537 -6.79 -19.77 21.71
C ARG A 537 -8.06 -20.24 21.01
N ARG A 538 -9.09 -19.39 20.91
CA ARG A 538 -10.35 -19.73 20.22
C ARG A 538 -10.14 -19.96 18.73
N LEU A 539 -9.38 -19.09 18.08
CA LEU A 539 -9.11 -19.17 16.64
C LEU A 539 -8.38 -20.46 16.30
N LEU A 540 -7.22 -20.72 16.92
CA LEU A 540 -6.43 -21.92 16.67
C LEU A 540 -7.24 -23.20 16.97
N SER A 541 -8.00 -23.23 18.08
CA SER A 541 -8.84 -24.39 18.40
C SER A 541 -9.90 -24.70 17.33
N SER A 542 -10.42 -23.67 16.66
CA SER A 542 -11.44 -23.84 15.60
C SER A 542 -10.85 -24.27 14.25
N LEU A 543 -9.57 -24.02 14.01
CA LEU A 543 -8.88 -24.27 12.74
C LEU A 543 -8.01 -25.55 12.73
N MET A 544 -7.62 -26.06 13.90
CA MET A 544 -6.79 -27.28 14.04
C MET A 544 -7.63 -28.56 13.94
N PHE A 545 -8.20 -28.82 12.75
CA PHE A 545 -8.87 -30.09 12.43
C PHE A 545 -8.16 -30.82 11.29
N VAL A 546 -8.26 -32.16 11.28
CA VAL A 546 -7.66 -33.01 10.24
C VAL A 546 -8.68 -33.30 9.14
N ASN A 547 -8.31 -33.13 7.88
CA ASN A 547 -9.14 -33.44 6.71
C ASN A 547 -8.24 -33.91 5.55
N GLU A 548 -8.77 -34.75 4.65
CA GLU A 548 -8.03 -35.27 3.50
C GLU A 548 -7.90 -34.23 2.37
N ASN A 549 -8.91 -33.37 2.21
CA ASN A 549 -9.02 -32.40 1.12
C ASN A 549 -8.46 -31.03 1.47
N CYS A 550 -8.23 -30.72 2.75
CA CYS A 550 -7.63 -29.45 3.16
C CYS A 550 -6.84 -29.50 4.48
N ALA A 551 -5.94 -28.53 4.65
CA ALA A 551 -5.20 -28.35 5.90
C ALA A 551 -4.83 -26.90 6.15
N PHE A 552 -4.75 -26.51 7.44
CA PHE A 552 -4.26 -25.19 7.85
C PHE A 552 -2.75 -25.20 8.07
N LYS A 553 -2.07 -24.19 7.52
CA LYS A 553 -0.66 -23.88 7.77
C LYS A 553 -0.58 -22.52 8.43
N ILE A 554 -0.18 -22.49 9.70
CA ILE A 554 -0.27 -21.28 10.52
C ILE A 554 1.11 -20.84 10.98
N THR A 555 1.43 -19.56 10.87
CA THR A 555 2.66 -19.02 11.48
C THR A 555 2.33 -18.31 12.80
N THR A 556 3.19 -18.49 13.80
CA THR A 556 3.09 -17.84 15.12
C THR A 556 4.48 -17.69 15.76
N GLU A 557 4.57 -17.03 16.91
CA GLU A 557 5.79 -16.96 17.70
C GLU A 557 5.90 -18.18 18.63
N ALA A 558 7.12 -18.64 18.92
CA ALA A 558 7.33 -19.88 19.69
C ALA A 558 6.73 -19.80 21.10
N GLN A 559 6.89 -18.63 21.74
CA GLN A 559 6.34 -18.33 23.06
C GLN A 559 4.80 -18.20 23.06
N THR A 560 4.19 -17.88 21.92
CA THR A 560 2.73 -17.88 21.75
C THR A 560 2.19 -19.31 21.75
N LEU A 561 2.91 -20.28 21.18
CA LEU A 561 2.52 -21.69 21.20
C LEU A 561 2.54 -22.30 22.62
N GLU A 562 3.45 -21.82 23.49
CA GLU A 562 3.52 -22.25 24.90
C GLU A 562 2.26 -21.84 25.70
N LEU A 563 1.46 -20.89 25.18
CA LEU A 563 0.14 -20.52 25.71
C LEU A 563 -0.93 -21.54 25.25
N VAL A 564 -0.87 -22.75 25.80
CA VAL A 564 -2.00 -23.71 25.93
C VAL A 564 -2.90 -23.83 24.68
N LEU A 565 -2.41 -24.49 23.63
CA LEU A 565 -3.30 -25.04 22.61
C LEU A 565 -4.25 -26.05 23.27
N LYS A 566 -5.55 -25.90 23.05
CA LYS A 566 -6.58 -26.87 23.46
C LYS A 566 -7.08 -27.63 22.24
N SER A 567 -7.49 -28.88 22.44
CA SER A 567 -8.20 -29.70 21.47
C SER A 567 -9.46 -28.97 20.95
N PRO A 568 -9.98 -29.32 19.74
CA PRO A 568 -11.12 -28.65 19.12
C PRO A 568 -12.40 -28.55 19.98
N GLY A 569 -12.53 -29.36 21.04
CA GLY A 569 -13.61 -29.28 22.03
C GLY A 569 -13.36 -28.33 23.21
N LEU A 570 -12.23 -27.62 23.27
CA LEU A 570 -11.79 -26.71 24.34
C LEU A 570 -11.61 -27.36 25.73
N ILE A 571 -11.64 -28.69 25.82
CA ILE A 571 -11.60 -29.47 27.07
C ILE A 571 -10.16 -29.92 27.41
N GLU A 572 -9.47 -30.62 26.50
CA GLU A 572 -8.10 -31.11 26.70
C GLU A 572 -7.04 -30.21 26.03
N THR A 573 -5.78 -30.26 26.44
CA THR A 573 -4.65 -29.63 25.71
C THR A 573 -4.39 -30.37 24.39
N ALA A 574 -4.25 -29.64 23.29
CA ALA A 574 -3.89 -30.23 22.00
C ALA A 574 -2.47 -30.79 22.06
N ARG A 575 -2.27 -31.97 21.47
CA ARG A 575 -1.01 -32.69 21.50
C ARG A 575 -0.30 -32.61 20.16
N SER A 576 0.94 -32.10 20.19
CA SER A 576 1.87 -32.15 19.06
C SER A 576 2.07 -33.60 18.58
N GLY A 577 2.02 -33.82 17.26
CA GLY A 577 2.10 -35.14 16.61
C GLY A 577 0.80 -35.95 16.62
N ARG A 578 -0.27 -35.46 17.28
CA ARG A 578 -1.62 -36.06 17.23
C ARG A 578 -2.62 -35.12 16.58
N ASP A 579 -2.71 -33.89 17.07
CA ASP A 579 -3.72 -32.91 16.65
C ASP A 579 -3.14 -31.90 15.63
N TYR A 580 -1.84 -31.63 15.71
CA TYR A 580 -1.09 -30.76 14.79
C TYR A 580 0.40 -31.11 14.83
N ASP A 581 1.15 -30.72 13.79
CA ASP A 581 2.62 -30.77 13.78
C ASP A 581 3.22 -29.38 14.03
N ASN A 582 4.45 -29.34 14.57
CA ASN A 582 5.21 -28.10 14.75
C ASN A 582 6.51 -28.09 13.93
N PHE A 583 6.78 -26.99 13.25
CA PHE A 583 8.07 -26.71 12.64
C PHE A 583 8.68 -25.40 13.17
N ASP A 584 9.73 -25.53 13.99
CA ASP A 584 10.50 -24.40 14.48
C ASP A 584 11.56 -23.95 13.46
N LEU A 585 11.20 -22.95 12.65
CA LEU A 585 12.07 -22.37 11.63
C LEU A 585 13.26 -21.63 12.26
N ALA A 586 13.07 -20.97 13.39
CA ALA A 586 14.15 -20.25 14.06
C ALA A 586 15.26 -21.21 14.50
N SER A 587 14.89 -22.35 15.10
CA SER A 587 15.82 -23.41 15.47
C SER A 587 16.52 -24.02 14.25
N ALA A 588 15.80 -24.25 13.15
CA ALA A 588 16.36 -24.77 11.91
C ALA A 588 17.41 -23.81 11.30
N ILE A 589 17.12 -22.52 11.22
CA ILE A 589 18.06 -21.49 10.76
C ILE A 589 19.26 -21.41 11.70
N TYR A 590 19.02 -21.38 13.02
CA TYR A 590 20.08 -21.31 14.02
C TYR A 590 21.02 -22.52 13.95
N ALA A 591 20.50 -23.72 13.68
CA ALA A 591 21.32 -24.91 13.47
C ALA A 591 22.24 -24.78 12.23
N LYS A 592 21.72 -24.28 11.10
CA LYS A 592 22.54 -24.02 9.89
C LYS A 592 23.58 -22.92 10.13
N LEU A 593 23.25 -21.88 10.91
CA LEU A 593 24.19 -20.83 11.31
C LEU A 593 25.35 -21.37 12.18
N ARG A 594 25.17 -22.51 12.86
CA ARG A 594 26.10 -23.06 13.86
C ARG A 594 26.92 -24.26 13.44
N ASP A 595 26.77 -24.75 12.21
CA ASP A 595 27.52 -25.93 11.76
C ASP A 595 29.02 -25.81 12.09
N SER A 596 29.63 -26.92 12.50
CA SER A 596 30.86 -27.11 13.29
C SER A 596 32.14 -26.37 12.83
N GLN A 597 32.12 -25.71 11.67
CA GLN A 597 33.22 -24.93 11.09
C GLN A 597 32.85 -23.46 10.82
N GLY A 598 31.61 -23.01 11.08
CA GLY A 598 31.10 -21.66 10.82
C GLY A 598 30.87 -21.30 9.34
N ARG A 599 31.32 -22.15 8.40
CA ARG A 599 31.22 -21.90 6.95
C ARG A 599 29.79 -21.98 6.43
N ALA A 600 29.00 -22.96 6.86
CA ALA A 600 27.64 -23.14 6.36
C ALA A 600 26.74 -21.93 6.66
N GLY A 601 26.87 -21.32 7.85
CA GLY A 601 26.12 -20.12 8.22
C GLY A 601 26.50 -18.90 7.38
N ARG A 602 27.81 -18.72 7.13
CA ARG A 602 28.33 -17.68 6.26
C ARG A 602 27.81 -17.84 4.83
N ASP A 603 27.88 -19.05 4.29
CA ASP A 603 27.47 -19.36 2.92
C ASP A 603 25.94 -19.23 2.76
N PHE A 604 25.17 -19.56 3.80
CA PHE A 604 23.71 -19.30 3.85
C PHE A 604 23.40 -17.80 3.76
N VAL A 605 24.04 -16.98 4.59
CA VAL A 605 23.85 -15.52 4.55
C VAL A 605 24.30 -14.93 3.21
N ALA A 606 25.42 -15.40 2.66
CA ALA A 606 25.89 -14.99 1.34
C ALA A 606 24.87 -15.28 0.24
N LYS A 607 24.24 -16.46 0.25
CA LYS A 607 23.19 -16.83 -0.71
C LYS A 607 21.95 -15.94 -0.58
N VAL A 608 21.51 -15.63 0.64
CA VAL A 608 20.38 -14.70 0.87
C VAL A 608 20.65 -13.33 0.25
N LEU A 609 21.84 -12.77 0.51
CA LEU A 609 22.24 -11.50 -0.06
C LEU A 609 22.38 -11.57 -1.59
N GLN A 610 22.89 -12.68 -2.12
CA GLN A 610 23.08 -12.86 -3.56
C GLN A 610 21.75 -12.91 -4.33
N GLN A 611 20.73 -13.60 -3.80
CA GLN A 611 19.41 -13.63 -4.44
C GLN A 611 18.78 -12.24 -4.54
N ARG A 612 18.98 -11.40 -3.51
CA ARG A 612 18.57 -9.99 -3.56
C ARG A 612 19.39 -9.18 -4.56
N ALA A 613 20.72 -9.33 -4.54
CA ALA A 613 21.62 -8.66 -5.48
C ALA A 613 21.21 -8.89 -6.94
N ASN A 614 20.83 -10.13 -7.29
CA ASN A 614 20.39 -10.48 -8.64
C ASN A 614 19.12 -9.74 -9.10
N LEU A 615 18.31 -9.21 -8.18
CA LEU A 615 17.07 -8.51 -8.47
C LEU A 615 17.18 -6.99 -8.26
N THR A 616 18.31 -6.48 -7.78
CA THR A 616 18.52 -5.06 -7.50
C THR A 616 19.47 -4.46 -8.52
N GLY A 617 18.94 -3.69 -9.48
CA GLY A 617 19.74 -3.10 -10.55
C GLY A 617 20.84 -2.13 -10.09
N SER A 618 20.69 -1.54 -8.89
CA SER A 618 21.66 -0.62 -8.27
C SER A 618 22.76 -1.32 -7.46
N HIS A 619 22.69 -2.65 -7.30
CA HIS A 619 23.68 -3.39 -6.52
C HIS A 619 25.05 -3.42 -7.25
N PRO A 620 26.19 -3.32 -6.53
CA PRO A 620 27.50 -3.41 -7.16
C PRO A 620 27.70 -4.73 -7.91
N HIS A 621 28.41 -4.72 -9.02
CA HIS A 621 28.63 -5.93 -9.84
C HIS A 621 29.38 -7.08 -9.11
N TRP A 622 30.04 -6.81 -7.99
CA TRP A 622 30.70 -7.83 -7.16
C TRP A 622 29.71 -8.58 -6.26
N SER A 623 29.99 -9.84 -5.98
CA SER A 623 29.17 -10.63 -5.06
C SER A 623 29.19 -10.06 -3.63
N PRO A 624 28.14 -10.29 -2.82
CA PRO A 624 28.12 -9.84 -1.42
C PRO A 624 29.31 -10.33 -0.58
N SER A 625 29.84 -11.51 -0.89
CA SER A 625 31.02 -12.06 -0.21
C SER A 625 32.29 -11.26 -0.54
N GLU A 626 32.45 -10.83 -1.79
CA GLU A 626 33.57 -9.98 -2.20
C GLU A 626 33.45 -8.59 -1.57
N VAL A 627 32.25 -7.99 -1.61
CA VAL A 627 31.98 -6.68 -1.01
C VAL A 627 32.32 -6.66 0.49
N MET A 628 31.94 -7.69 1.24
CA MET A 628 32.17 -7.74 2.68
C MET A 628 33.58 -8.18 3.06
N GLY A 629 34.21 -9.07 2.27
CA GLY A 629 35.38 -9.82 2.72
C GLY A 629 35.04 -10.72 3.91
N ASP A 630 36.05 -11.19 4.63
CA ASP A 630 35.84 -12.05 5.79
C ASP A 630 36.98 -11.95 6.82
N GLN A 631 36.68 -12.25 8.08
CA GLN A 631 37.66 -12.44 9.14
C GLN A 631 37.16 -13.40 10.22
N PRO A 632 38.04 -14.18 10.88
CA PRO A 632 37.63 -15.06 11.97
C PRO A 632 37.06 -14.31 13.18
N LEU A 633 35.98 -14.84 13.77
CA LEU A 633 35.35 -14.25 14.97
C LEU A 633 36.30 -14.13 16.19
N VAL A 634 37.31 -15.01 16.26
CA VAL A 634 38.34 -14.95 17.30
C VAL A 634 39.24 -13.73 17.15
N ASP A 635 39.49 -13.28 15.92
CA ASP A 635 40.34 -12.11 15.67
C ASP A 635 39.59 -10.81 15.98
N ILE A 636 38.26 -10.79 15.82
CA ILE A 636 37.40 -9.71 16.35
C ILE A 636 37.51 -9.63 17.87
N ALA A 637 37.38 -10.77 18.57
CA ALA A 637 37.50 -10.81 20.03
C ALA A 637 38.90 -10.39 20.51
N ARG A 638 39.96 -10.77 19.79
CA ARG A 638 41.33 -10.30 20.05
C ARG A 638 41.47 -8.80 19.83
N GLY A 639 40.96 -8.27 18.71
CA GLY A 639 40.99 -6.83 18.41
C GLY A 639 40.30 -6.01 19.49
N ILE A 640 39.14 -6.46 19.97
CA ILE A 640 38.44 -5.86 21.12
C ILE A 640 39.34 -5.87 22.36
N ALA A 641 39.93 -7.03 22.69
CA ALA A 641 40.73 -7.19 23.91
C ALA A 641 42.07 -6.44 23.90
N SER A 642 42.69 -6.26 22.73
CA SER A 642 43.96 -5.54 22.57
C SER A 642 43.81 -4.03 22.44
N SER A 643 42.61 -3.55 22.07
CA SER A 643 42.34 -2.13 21.83
C SER A 643 42.09 -1.35 23.14
N SER A 644 42.67 -0.16 23.28
CA SER A 644 42.35 0.74 24.39
C SER A 644 40.97 1.38 24.20
N ASN A 645 40.30 1.79 25.28
CA ASN A 645 38.95 2.40 25.23
C ASN A 645 38.86 3.62 24.28
N SER A 646 39.97 4.30 23.99
CA SER A 646 40.05 5.49 23.14
C SER A 646 40.63 5.26 21.74
N SER A 647 41.05 4.03 21.40
CA SER A 647 41.70 3.76 20.11
C SER A 647 40.73 3.76 18.92
N PRO A 648 41.11 4.32 17.76
CA PRO A 648 40.35 4.18 16.52
C PRO A 648 40.13 2.72 16.10
N ASP A 649 41.08 1.85 16.43
CA ASP A 649 41.05 0.42 16.11
C ASP A 649 39.86 -0.28 16.79
N ARG A 650 39.50 0.12 18.01
CA ARG A 650 38.30 -0.39 18.71
C ARG A 650 37.02 -0.06 17.97
N LYS A 651 36.96 1.09 17.29
CA LYS A 651 35.77 1.52 16.55
C LYS A 651 35.59 0.76 15.23
N ASN A 652 36.63 0.08 14.74
CA ASN A 652 36.67 -0.56 13.43
C ASN A 652 36.80 -2.10 13.48
N VAL A 653 36.42 -2.74 14.60
CA VAL A 653 36.61 -4.19 14.82
C VAL A 653 35.56 -5.09 14.15
N TYR A 654 34.37 -4.58 13.83
CA TYR A 654 33.27 -5.39 13.29
C TYR A 654 33.20 -5.27 11.76
N PHE A 655 33.68 -6.27 11.04
CA PHE A 655 33.60 -6.35 9.58
C PHE A 655 33.67 -7.80 9.08
N GLY A 656 33.28 -8.04 7.83
CA GLY A 656 33.34 -9.34 7.17
C GLY A 656 32.08 -10.19 7.29
N MET A 657 31.95 -11.18 6.39
CA MET A 657 30.79 -12.07 6.30
C MET A 657 30.56 -12.89 7.58
N SER A 658 31.61 -13.37 8.23
CA SER A 658 31.49 -14.09 9.51
C SER A 658 30.90 -13.21 10.61
N ALA A 659 31.27 -11.93 10.67
CA ALA A 659 30.72 -10.99 11.65
C ALA A 659 29.22 -10.77 11.42
N LEU A 660 28.82 -10.57 10.16
CA LEU A 660 27.42 -10.42 9.77
C LEU A 660 26.58 -11.66 10.11
N ALA A 661 27.11 -12.85 9.82
CA ALA A 661 26.45 -14.11 10.20
C ALA A 661 26.37 -14.29 11.73
N ALA A 662 27.38 -13.86 12.49
CA ALA A 662 27.44 -14.04 13.94
C ALA A 662 26.51 -13.13 14.75
N VAL A 663 26.11 -11.98 14.18
CA VAL A 663 25.06 -11.11 14.76
C VAL A 663 23.66 -11.55 14.37
N CYS A 664 23.52 -12.35 13.31
CA CYS A 664 22.26 -13.00 12.96
C CYS A 664 21.96 -14.11 13.97
N VAL A 665 20.98 -13.89 14.83
CA VAL A 665 20.44 -14.92 15.74
C VAL A 665 19.11 -15.44 15.19
N GLY A 666 19.01 -15.60 13.87
CA GLY A 666 17.79 -16.06 13.19
C GLY A 666 16.93 -14.96 12.57
N ASP A 667 17.18 -13.67 12.85
CA ASP A 667 16.54 -12.56 12.13
C ASP A 667 17.35 -12.24 10.85
N ILE A 668 16.81 -12.63 9.70
CA ILE A 668 17.42 -12.40 8.38
C ILE A 668 17.23 -10.94 7.94
N GLY A 669 16.20 -10.27 8.46
CA GLY A 669 15.93 -8.86 8.19
C GLY A 669 17.07 -7.96 8.65
N ASP A 670 17.61 -8.21 9.84
CA ASP A 670 18.79 -7.48 10.35
C ASP A 670 20.00 -7.60 9.41
N VAL A 671 20.23 -8.79 8.85
CA VAL A 671 21.35 -9.06 7.94
C VAL A 671 21.24 -8.23 6.66
N ILE A 672 20.06 -8.21 6.05
CA ILE A 672 19.78 -7.42 4.83
C ILE A 672 19.97 -5.94 5.12
N SER A 673 19.45 -5.47 6.26
CA SER A 673 19.48 -4.07 6.66
C SER A 673 20.90 -3.56 6.94
N ILE A 674 21.71 -4.35 7.64
CA ILE A 674 23.10 -4.01 7.91
C ILE A 674 23.89 -3.97 6.60
N TYR A 675 23.69 -4.94 5.70
CA TYR A 675 24.39 -4.96 4.42
C TYR A 675 24.02 -3.76 3.52
N GLU A 676 22.74 -3.41 3.44
CA GLU A 676 22.29 -2.20 2.73
C GLU A 676 22.91 -0.92 3.32
N LEU A 677 23.00 -0.81 4.65
CA LEU A 677 23.64 0.32 5.32
C LEU A 677 25.15 0.38 5.02
N ILE A 678 25.82 -0.77 4.86
CA ILE A 678 27.22 -0.84 4.44
C ILE A 678 27.37 -0.29 3.01
N LEU A 679 26.51 -0.70 2.08
CA LEU A 679 26.51 -0.18 0.71
C LEU A 679 26.27 1.33 0.69
N SER A 680 25.27 1.81 1.42
CA SER A 680 24.94 3.23 1.53
C SER A 680 26.12 4.06 2.07
N LYS A 681 26.80 3.59 3.13
CA LYS A 681 27.97 4.28 3.71
C LYS A 681 29.20 4.22 2.82
N ALA A 682 29.39 3.15 2.06
CA ALA A 682 30.48 3.03 1.10
C ALA A 682 30.26 3.92 -0.12
N GLY A 683 29.00 4.23 -0.46
CA GLY A 683 28.64 4.96 -1.68
C GLY A 683 28.97 4.12 -2.91
N ARG A 684 29.66 4.72 -3.88
CA ARG A 684 30.15 3.97 -5.05
C ARG A 684 31.29 3.04 -4.61
N VAL A 685 31.03 1.73 -4.66
CA VAL A 685 32.05 0.73 -4.37
C VAL A 685 33.05 0.71 -5.54
N GLU A 686 34.29 1.15 -5.32
CA GLU A 686 35.37 1.14 -6.33
C GLU A 686 36.38 0.01 -6.08
N ALA A 687 36.50 -0.44 -4.83
CA ALA A 687 37.38 -1.52 -4.42
C ALA A 687 36.67 -2.43 -3.42
N VAL A 688 36.93 -3.73 -3.54
CA VAL A 688 36.42 -4.76 -2.63
C VAL A 688 37.59 -5.47 -1.92
N PRO A 689 37.46 -5.82 -0.62
CA PRO A 689 36.29 -5.58 0.24
C PRO A 689 36.15 -4.12 0.67
N VAL A 690 34.91 -3.70 0.98
CA VAL A 690 34.61 -2.38 1.56
C VAL A 690 35.42 -2.20 2.86
N ALA A 691 36.04 -1.03 3.04
CA ALA A 691 36.92 -0.77 4.18
C ALA A 691 36.22 -1.00 5.53
N ALA A 692 36.95 -1.59 6.48
CA ALA A 692 36.45 -1.98 7.81
C ALA A 692 35.76 -0.82 8.57
N LYS A 693 36.21 0.42 8.36
CA LYS A 693 35.61 1.63 8.95
C LYS A 693 34.13 1.79 8.56
N PHE A 694 33.79 1.61 7.29
CA PHE A 694 32.39 1.74 6.82
C PHE A 694 31.53 0.58 7.34
N GLN A 695 32.08 -0.64 7.32
CA GLN A 695 31.38 -1.82 7.85
C GLN A 695 31.10 -1.69 9.35
N SER A 696 32.11 -1.37 10.17
CA SER A 696 31.94 -1.21 11.62
C SER A 696 31.02 -0.05 11.98
N SER A 697 31.08 1.05 11.23
CA SER A 697 30.14 2.16 11.41
C SER A 697 28.70 1.73 11.15
N ALA A 698 28.44 0.92 10.12
CA ALA A 698 27.10 0.38 9.86
C ALA A 698 26.61 -0.52 11.00
N PHE A 699 27.45 -1.45 11.47
CA PHE A 699 27.13 -2.30 12.61
C PHE A 699 26.79 -1.51 13.88
N GLN A 700 27.58 -0.47 14.19
CA GLN A 700 27.37 0.37 15.37
C GLN A 700 26.13 1.25 15.25
N GLU A 701 25.90 1.88 14.09
CA GLU A 701 24.68 2.68 13.87
C GLU A 701 23.43 1.79 13.97
N PHE A 702 23.47 0.57 13.44
CA PHE A 702 22.35 -0.37 13.56
C PHE A 702 22.14 -0.84 15.01
N CYS A 703 23.21 -0.99 15.80
CA CYS A 703 23.12 -1.23 17.24
C CYS A 703 22.44 -0.06 17.98
N SER A 704 22.86 1.18 17.72
CA SER A 704 22.24 2.39 18.30
C SER A 704 20.75 2.45 18.00
N ARG A 705 20.38 2.20 16.73
CA ARG A 705 19.00 2.12 16.26
C ARG A 705 18.16 1.13 17.08
N ARG A 706 18.62 -0.11 17.24
CA ARG A 706 17.88 -1.14 18.00
C ARG A 706 17.79 -0.83 19.50
N LEU A 707 18.85 -0.25 20.09
CA LEU A 707 18.82 0.16 21.50
C LEU A 707 17.85 1.32 21.75
N TYR A 708 17.74 2.25 20.81
CA TYR A 708 16.77 3.34 20.86
C TYR A 708 15.32 2.81 20.82
N GLN A 709 15.02 1.89 19.90
CA GLN A 709 13.71 1.21 19.82
C GLN A 709 13.37 0.48 21.14
N LEU A 710 14.33 -0.23 21.74
CA LEU A 710 14.15 -0.88 23.04
C LEU A 710 13.86 0.12 24.17
N SER A 711 14.60 1.24 24.19
CA SER A 711 14.40 2.33 25.17
C SER A 711 12.97 2.88 25.10
N ARG A 712 12.46 3.10 23.87
CA ARG A 712 11.12 3.62 23.63
C ARG A 712 10.01 2.65 24.03
N ARG A 713 10.20 1.33 23.87
CA ARG A 713 9.23 0.31 24.33
C ARG A 713 9.15 0.24 25.85
N ALA A 714 10.30 0.07 26.51
CA ALA A 714 10.42 0.18 27.96
C ALA A 714 11.89 0.30 28.37
N GLY A 715 12.26 1.37 29.08
CA GLY A 715 13.63 1.61 29.51
C GLY A 715 14.27 0.44 30.29
N ARG A 716 13.47 -0.41 30.96
CA ARG A 716 13.96 -1.63 31.62
C ARG A 716 14.60 -2.63 30.66
N LEU A 717 14.10 -2.74 29.42
CA LEU A 717 14.57 -3.70 28.41
C LEU A 717 15.99 -3.34 27.92
N LYS A 718 16.24 -2.04 27.70
CA LYS A 718 17.58 -1.52 27.37
C LYS A 718 18.57 -1.83 28.49
N LEU A 719 18.17 -1.67 29.76
CA LEU A 719 19.03 -2.00 30.91
C LEU A 719 19.45 -3.48 30.95
N PHE A 720 18.58 -4.41 30.57
CA PHE A 720 18.96 -5.82 30.44
C PHE A 720 19.98 -6.04 29.32
N ALA A 721 19.76 -5.43 28.15
CA ALA A 721 20.67 -5.53 27.02
C ALA A 721 22.06 -4.98 27.34
N ASP A 722 22.13 -3.76 27.89
CA ASP A 722 23.38 -3.12 28.31
C ASP A 722 24.08 -3.92 29.42
N GLY A 723 23.31 -4.38 30.43
CA GLY A 723 23.84 -5.15 31.54
C GLY A 723 24.46 -6.49 31.09
N PHE A 724 23.80 -7.20 30.18
CA PHE A 724 24.32 -8.44 29.60
C PHE A 724 25.57 -8.19 28.76
N ALA A 725 25.52 -7.20 27.86
CA ALA A 725 26.64 -6.87 26.98
C ALA A 725 27.88 -6.45 27.78
N LYS A 726 27.71 -5.63 28.82
CA LYS A 726 28.78 -5.21 29.72
C LYS A 726 29.38 -6.37 30.50
N ALA A 727 28.55 -7.26 31.04
CA ALA A 727 29.05 -8.46 31.72
C ALA A 727 29.89 -9.35 30.79
N SER A 728 29.43 -9.55 29.55
CA SER A 728 30.14 -10.36 28.56
C SER A 728 31.47 -9.70 28.16
N HIS A 729 31.48 -8.39 27.88
CA HIS A 729 32.69 -7.63 27.59
C HIS A 729 33.71 -7.71 28.74
N ASP A 730 33.27 -7.48 29.97
CA ASP A 730 34.15 -7.54 31.15
C ASP A 730 34.82 -8.91 31.28
N LEU A 731 34.07 -9.99 31.07
CA LEU A 731 34.58 -11.36 31.15
C LEU A 731 35.52 -11.70 29.99
N LEU A 732 35.27 -11.15 28.79
CA LEU A 732 36.19 -11.25 27.66
C LEU A 732 37.53 -10.59 28.00
N ILE A 733 37.53 -9.34 28.49
CA ILE A 733 38.76 -8.63 28.88
C ILE A 733 39.48 -9.36 30.03
N GLN A 734 38.76 -9.83 31.04
CA GLN A 734 39.35 -10.60 32.15
C GLN A 734 39.99 -11.91 31.67
N SER A 735 39.34 -12.61 30.74
CA SER A 735 39.87 -13.85 30.18
C SER A 735 41.11 -13.61 29.31
N ALA A 736 41.13 -12.54 28.52
CA ALA A 736 42.30 -12.14 27.72
C ALA A 736 43.51 -11.85 28.61
N ARG A 737 43.29 -11.19 29.76
CA ARG A 737 44.35 -10.91 30.75
C ARG A 737 44.85 -12.18 31.45
N ARG A 738 43.97 -13.15 31.73
CA ARG A 738 44.33 -14.40 32.42
C ARG A 738 44.96 -15.43 31.48
N ASN A 739 44.42 -15.59 30.27
CA ASN A 739 44.88 -16.55 29.29
C ASN A 739 44.57 -16.05 27.86
N PRO A 740 45.53 -15.40 27.17
CA PRO A 740 45.34 -14.90 25.80
C PRO A 740 44.95 -15.95 24.76
N SER A 741 45.22 -17.24 25.04
CA SER A 741 44.85 -18.35 24.14
C SER A 741 43.38 -18.78 24.26
N ARG A 742 42.70 -18.44 25.37
CA ARG A 742 41.31 -18.83 25.65
C ARG A 742 40.49 -17.60 26.07
N LEU A 743 39.96 -16.91 25.06
CA LEU A 743 38.97 -15.85 25.25
C LEU A 743 37.60 -16.45 25.61
N ARG A 744 36.97 -15.89 26.64
CA ARG A 744 35.60 -16.24 27.05
C ARG A 744 34.60 -15.26 26.42
N ASP A 745 33.63 -15.78 25.70
CA ASP A 745 32.59 -15.02 25.00
C ASP A 745 31.20 -15.54 25.40
N TYR A 746 30.54 -14.81 26.29
CA TYR A 746 29.23 -15.17 26.81
C TYR A 746 28.13 -14.58 25.93
N ALA A 747 27.31 -15.45 25.36
CA ALA A 747 26.27 -15.04 24.40
C ALA A 747 24.93 -15.75 24.59
N SER A 748 24.77 -16.50 25.68
CA SER A 748 23.50 -17.13 26.06
C SER A 748 23.35 -17.20 27.57
N VAL A 749 22.10 -17.32 28.04
CA VAL A 749 21.74 -17.58 29.42
C VAL A 749 20.80 -18.77 29.47
N TYR A 750 21.11 -19.72 30.34
CA TYR A 750 20.28 -20.85 30.65
C TYR A 750 19.47 -20.55 31.90
N VAL A 751 18.15 -20.69 31.80
CA VAL A 751 17.20 -20.30 32.85
C VAL A 751 16.41 -21.51 33.31
N ARG A 752 16.37 -21.74 34.63
CA ARG A 752 15.56 -22.78 35.27
C ARG A 752 14.60 -22.13 36.27
N VAL A 753 13.30 -22.17 35.99
CA VAL A 753 12.27 -21.58 36.86
C VAL A 753 11.92 -22.58 37.96
N THR A 754 12.47 -22.41 39.17
CA THR A 754 12.37 -23.38 40.28
C THR A 754 11.80 -22.84 41.58
N ALA A 755 11.59 -21.52 41.71
CA ALA A 755 11.15 -20.88 42.95
C ALA A 755 10.47 -19.53 42.65
N GLY A 756 9.73 -18.97 43.61
CA GLY A 756 9.05 -17.67 43.50
C GLY A 756 7.74 -17.72 42.71
N ASP A 757 7.26 -16.55 42.29
CA ASP A 757 6.09 -16.42 41.41
C ASP A 757 6.48 -16.82 39.98
N THR A 758 6.08 -18.03 39.58
CA THR A 758 6.46 -18.62 38.29
C THR A 758 5.80 -17.91 37.12
N ASP A 759 4.55 -17.48 37.27
CA ASP A 759 3.78 -16.84 36.21
C ASP A 759 4.35 -15.46 35.90
N ARG A 760 4.67 -14.67 36.94
CA ARG A 760 5.34 -13.37 36.79
C ARG A 760 6.73 -13.51 36.14
N GLN A 761 7.53 -14.51 36.55
CA GLN A 761 8.85 -14.73 35.96
C GLN A 761 8.76 -15.12 34.47
N LEU A 762 7.83 -16.02 34.12
CA LEU A 762 7.58 -16.39 32.74
C LEU A 762 7.10 -15.19 31.92
N GLN A 763 6.23 -14.34 32.47
CA GLN A 763 5.80 -13.10 31.83
C GLN A 763 6.96 -12.13 31.58
N GLN A 764 7.86 -11.95 32.56
CA GLN A 764 9.03 -11.08 32.40
C GLN A 764 10.03 -11.64 31.37
N LEU A 765 10.23 -12.96 31.33
CA LEU A 765 11.07 -13.61 30.32
C LEU A 765 10.46 -13.50 28.92
N ARG A 766 9.13 -13.64 28.79
CA ARG A 766 8.39 -13.41 27.54
C ARG A 766 8.57 -11.97 27.07
N GLU A 767 8.43 -10.98 27.94
CA GLU A 767 8.63 -9.57 27.57
C GLU A 767 10.04 -9.32 27.00
N LEU A 768 11.06 -9.99 27.54
CA LEU A 768 12.43 -9.92 27.01
C LEU A 768 12.59 -10.59 25.64
N MET A 769 11.86 -11.67 25.37
CA MET A 769 11.85 -12.35 24.07
C MET A 769 11.03 -11.57 23.03
N ASP A 770 9.85 -11.09 23.41
CA ASP A 770 8.97 -10.27 22.56
C ASP A 770 9.63 -8.93 22.21
N ALA A 771 10.45 -8.38 23.12
CA ALA A 771 11.30 -7.23 22.86
C ALA A 771 12.50 -7.53 21.94
N GLY A 772 12.76 -8.81 21.65
CA GLY A 772 13.91 -9.23 20.87
C GLY A 772 15.23 -9.00 21.60
N VAL A 773 15.27 -8.98 22.94
CA VAL A 773 16.56 -8.94 23.67
C VAL A 773 17.22 -10.31 23.63
N PHE A 774 16.40 -11.35 23.83
CA PHE A 774 16.82 -12.75 23.78
C PHE A 774 15.97 -13.54 22.79
N VAL A 775 16.54 -14.64 22.31
CA VAL A 775 15.91 -15.60 21.42
C VAL A 775 15.84 -16.95 22.11
N LEU A 776 14.68 -17.60 22.09
CA LEU A 776 14.54 -18.98 22.55
C LEU A 776 15.17 -19.94 21.52
N THR A 777 16.21 -20.68 21.93
CA THR A 777 16.92 -21.63 21.05
C THR A 777 16.85 -23.08 21.54
N GLY A 778 16.11 -23.34 22.62
CA GLY A 778 15.85 -24.70 23.11
C GLY A 778 14.73 -24.70 24.15
N GLY A 779 13.72 -25.54 23.93
CA GLY A 779 12.56 -25.73 24.80
C GLY A 779 12.67 -26.97 25.71
N PRO A 780 11.63 -27.26 26.51
CA PRO A 780 11.62 -28.35 27.49
C PRO A 780 11.80 -29.76 26.89
N ASP A 781 11.52 -29.93 25.59
CA ASP A 781 11.64 -31.22 24.88
C ASP A 781 13.04 -31.50 24.31
N THR A 782 14.04 -30.65 24.58
CA THR A 782 15.42 -30.88 24.10
C THR A 782 16.09 -31.95 24.98
N PRO A 783 16.39 -33.16 24.47
CA PRO A 783 16.83 -34.25 25.33
C PRO A 783 18.32 -34.11 25.64
N ARG A 784 18.70 -33.97 26.92
CA ARG A 784 20.01 -34.44 27.38
C ARG A 784 19.96 -35.14 28.73
N THR A 785 20.02 -36.47 28.64
CA THR A 785 20.91 -37.39 29.38
C THR A 785 21.55 -36.89 30.67
N LYS A 786 21.20 -37.59 31.77
CA LYS A 786 21.97 -37.89 33.01
C LYS A 786 21.46 -37.38 34.36
N THR A 787 20.23 -36.90 34.49
CA THR A 787 19.60 -36.77 35.83
C THR A 787 18.14 -37.21 35.81
N ARG A 788 17.84 -38.24 36.60
CA ARG A 788 16.48 -38.65 36.97
C ARG A 788 15.94 -37.60 37.95
N ASP A 789 15.33 -36.54 37.45
CA ASP A 789 14.41 -35.71 38.22
C ASP A 789 13.04 -35.77 37.54
N SER A 790 12.01 -36.09 38.34
CA SER A 790 10.66 -36.43 37.90
C SER A 790 9.68 -35.26 37.92
N ASP A 791 10.17 -34.03 37.92
CA ASP A 791 9.36 -32.82 37.79
C ASP A 791 9.71 -32.10 36.48
N PRO A 792 8.74 -31.74 35.62
CA PRO A 792 8.98 -30.99 34.41
C PRO A 792 9.30 -29.54 34.78
N VAL A 793 10.53 -29.31 35.25
CA VAL A 793 11.00 -27.95 35.49
C VAL A 793 11.19 -27.28 34.13
N ALA A 794 10.49 -26.17 33.91
CA ALA A 794 10.62 -25.38 32.69
C ALA A 794 12.08 -24.87 32.56
N GLN A 795 12.80 -25.42 31.58
CA GLN A 795 14.19 -25.11 31.28
C GLN A 795 14.25 -24.41 29.93
N TYR A 796 14.87 -23.24 29.89
CA TYR A 796 14.96 -22.41 28.70
C TYR A 796 16.41 -22.06 28.38
N THR A 797 16.78 -22.14 27.11
CA THR A 797 18.05 -21.57 26.61
C THR A 797 17.74 -20.30 25.83
N LEU A 798 18.19 -19.17 26.39
CA LEU A 798 17.98 -17.84 25.82
C LEU A 798 19.30 -17.35 25.22
N THR A 799 19.32 -17.13 23.91
CA THR A 799 20.47 -16.58 23.19
C THR A 799 20.37 -15.06 23.12
N PHE A 800 21.42 -14.35 23.52
CA PHE A 800 21.45 -12.90 23.44
C PHE A 800 21.66 -12.43 22.00
N ARG A 801 20.88 -11.44 21.55
CA ARG A 801 21.15 -10.77 20.26
C ARG A 801 22.38 -9.90 20.40
N LYS A 802 23.53 -10.44 20.01
CA LYS A 802 24.85 -9.76 20.10
C LYS A 802 24.88 -8.39 19.45
N LEU A 803 24.02 -8.16 18.46
CA LEU A 803 23.77 -6.87 17.84
C LEU A 803 23.50 -5.74 18.86
N LEU A 804 22.79 -6.04 19.96
CA LEU A 804 22.48 -5.06 21.01
C LEU A 804 23.69 -4.74 21.90
N GLY A 805 24.77 -5.51 21.80
CA GLY A 805 25.98 -5.34 22.60
C GLY A 805 27.15 -4.73 21.84
N LEU A 806 26.99 -4.36 20.57
CA LEU A 806 28.11 -3.90 19.74
C LEU A 806 28.71 -2.58 20.25
N SER A 807 27.86 -1.67 20.75
CA SER A 807 28.26 -0.41 21.41
C SER A 807 29.12 -0.65 22.67
N ASN A 808 28.90 -1.76 23.35
CA ASN A 808 29.65 -2.20 24.54
C ASN A 808 30.87 -3.07 24.20
N ALA A 809 31.24 -3.18 22.91
CA ALA A 809 32.37 -3.99 22.44
C ALA A 809 32.25 -5.48 22.84
N ILE A 810 31.08 -6.10 22.67
CA ILE A 810 30.88 -7.53 22.92
C ILE A 810 31.60 -8.40 21.88
N GLY A 811 32.15 -9.54 22.29
CA GLY A 811 32.67 -10.55 21.37
C GLY A 811 31.56 -11.20 20.53
N LEU A 812 31.89 -11.62 19.31
CA LEU A 812 30.94 -12.25 18.38
C LEU A 812 30.97 -13.78 18.37
N SER A 813 31.91 -14.41 19.09
CA SER A 813 31.90 -15.86 19.22
C SER A 813 30.80 -16.35 20.18
N GLN A 814 30.53 -17.65 20.22
CA GLN A 814 29.41 -18.21 20.98
C GLN A 814 29.84 -19.47 21.74
N ARG A 815 30.80 -19.31 22.66
CA ARG A 815 31.44 -20.43 23.39
C ARG A 815 30.95 -20.60 24.82
N ASP A 816 30.54 -19.52 25.47
CA ASP A 816 30.21 -19.52 26.90
C ASP A 816 28.75 -19.11 27.15
N ARG A 817 28.23 -19.51 28.32
CA ARG A 817 26.84 -19.27 28.74
C ARG A 817 26.74 -18.94 30.23
N PHE A 818 25.79 -18.09 30.59
CA PHE A 818 25.36 -17.88 31.97
C PHE A 818 24.34 -18.95 32.37
N GLU A 819 24.23 -19.23 33.67
CA GLU A 819 23.24 -20.17 34.21
C GLU A 819 22.55 -19.52 35.42
N LEU A 820 21.23 -19.37 35.38
CA LEU A 820 20.41 -18.74 36.41
C LEU A 820 19.28 -19.68 36.85
N SER A 821 19.08 -19.80 38.16
CA SER A 821 18.03 -20.64 38.76
C SER A 821 17.65 -20.16 40.16
N GLY A 822 16.39 -20.36 40.57
CA GLY A 822 15.93 -19.98 41.90
C GLY A 822 16.12 -18.48 42.19
N GLN A 823 16.71 -18.14 43.34
CA GLN A 823 16.87 -16.74 43.77
C GLN A 823 17.70 -15.89 42.80
N SER A 824 18.71 -16.48 42.14
CA SER A 824 19.56 -15.73 41.22
C SER A 824 18.82 -15.24 39.97
N LEU A 825 17.76 -15.97 39.56
CA LEU A 825 16.88 -15.58 38.46
C LEU A 825 15.95 -14.44 38.89
N ILE A 826 15.36 -14.56 40.08
CA ILE A 826 14.48 -13.53 40.66
C ILE A 826 15.24 -12.20 40.80
N ASP A 827 16.42 -12.25 41.42
CA ASP A 827 17.24 -11.05 41.64
C ASP A 827 17.59 -10.35 40.32
N TRP A 828 17.91 -11.14 39.28
CA TRP A 828 18.23 -10.62 37.95
C TRP A 828 17.02 -9.98 37.27
N LEU A 829 15.85 -10.61 37.32
CA LEU A 829 14.63 -10.12 36.69
C LEU A 829 14.06 -8.86 37.37
N ASP A 830 14.18 -8.76 38.69
CA ASP A 830 13.66 -7.62 39.46
C ASP A 830 14.63 -6.42 39.50
N ASN A 831 15.93 -6.62 39.26
CA ASN A 831 16.95 -5.57 39.35
C ASN A 831 17.73 -5.36 38.04
N PRO A 832 17.08 -4.90 36.95
CA PRO A 832 17.72 -4.76 35.63
C PRO A 832 18.94 -3.81 35.63
N ARG A 833 18.95 -2.78 36.50
CA ARG A 833 20.08 -1.85 36.64
C ARG A 833 21.38 -2.52 37.12
N GLU A 834 21.26 -3.62 37.86
CA GLU A 834 22.40 -4.37 38.41
C GLU A 834 22.74 -5.63 37.60
N SER A 835 22.06 -5.83 36.46
CA SER A 835 22.17 -7.03 35.61
C SER A 835 23.63 -7.47 35.37
N SER A 836 24.52 -6.54 35.05
CA SER A 836 25.94 -6.85 34.81
C SER A 836 26.64 -7.47 36.03
N ASN A 837 26.41 -6.91 37.21
CA ASN A 837 27.06 -7.38 38.44
C ASN A 837 26.49 -8.74 38.89
N LEU A 838 25.17 -8.92 38.77
CA LEU A 838 24.49 -10.17 39.13
C LEU A 838 24.95 -11.33 38.25
N LEU A 839 25.05 -11.14 36.93
CA LEU A 839 25.54 -12.16 36.00
C LEU A 839 26.99 -12.59 36.32
N LYS A 840 27.86 -11.62 36.64
CA LYS A 840 29.25 -11.91 37.03
C LYS A 840 29.35 -12.62 38.39
N ARG A 841 28.56 -12.20 39.38
CA ARG A 841 28.55 -12.79 40.73
C ARG A 841 28.18 -14.27 40.71
N ASN A 842 27.20 -14.65 39.90
CA ASN A 842 26.71 -16.03 39.78
C ASN A 842 27.74 -16.99 39.13
N LEU A 843 28.77 -16.47 38.45
CA LEU A 843 29.91 -17.27 37.98
C LEU A 843 30.98 -17.45 39.06
N ALA A 844 31.14 -16.46 39.95
CA ALA A 844 32.11 -16.50 41.04
C ALA A 844 31.70 -17.49 42.15
N SER A 845 30.41 -17.58 42.48
CA SER A 845 29.90 -18.53 43.49
C SER A 845 30.05 -20.01 43.09
N LYS A 846 30.20 -20.31 41.79
CA LYS A 846 30.53 -21.66 41.30
C LYS A 846 32.03 -21.96 41.26
N SER A 847 32.89 -20.96 41.47
CA SER A 847 34.35 -21.08 41.30
C SER A 847 35.12 -21.43 42.58
N GLU A 848 34.46 -21.59 43.74
CA GLU A 848 35.11 -21.98 45.01
C GLU A 848 35.39 -23.50 45.16
N THR A 849 35.46 -24.26 44.06
CA THR A 849 35.81 -25.70 44.10
C THR A 849 36.90 -26.11 43.11
N VAL A 850 37.92 -25.27 42.93
CA VAL A 850 39.17 -25.71 42.29
C VAL A 850 40.33 -25.45 43.25
N GLN A 851 41.00 -26.56 43.59
CA GLN A 851 42.10 -26.69 44.52
C GLN A 851 43.21 -25.66 44.28
N GLU A 852 43.66 -25.07 45.38
CA GLU A 852 44.96 -24.43 45.51
C GLU A 852 46.05 -25.42 45.10
N ASP A 853 46.91 -25.03 44.18
CA ASP A 853 48.33 -25.35 44.22
C ASP A 853 49.11 -24.32 43.37
N ASP A 854 50.26 -23.95 43.93
CA ASP A 854 51.39 -23.20 43.39
C ASP A 854 51.36 -21.65 43.40
N GLU A 855 51.75 -21.13 44.57
CA GLU A 855 52.70 -20.01 44.73
C GLU A 855 53.74 -19.92 43.61
N TYR A 856 54.06 -18.73 43.11
CA TYR A 856 55.45 -18.23 43.01
C TYR A 856 55.52 -16.73 42.62
N VAL A 857 55.92 -15.92 43.61
CA VAL A 857 56.93 -14.84 43.63
C VAL A 857 56.99 -13.82 42.47
N LEU A 858 56.68 -12.56 42.82
CA LEU A 858 57.08 -11.34 42.12
C LEU A 858 58.56 -11.00 42.39
N SER A 859 59.30 -10.62 41.34
CA SER A 859 60.51 -9.81 41.46
C SER A 859 60.69 -8.92 40.21
N PRO A 860 61.08 -7.64 40.39
CA PRO A 860 61.17 -6.65 39.31
C PRO A 860 62.58 -6.60 38.71
N MET A 861 62.70 -6.33 37.41
CA MET A 861 63.97 -5.88 36.83
C MET A 861 63.76 -4.71 35.87
N LEU A 862 64.32 -3.58 36.30
CA LEU A 862 64.75 -2.45 35.49
C LEU A 862 66.01 -2.84 34.69
N SER A 863 66.13 -2.38 33.44
CA SER A 863 67.34 -1.70 32.97
C SER A 863 67.15 -1.07 31.58
N ASN A 864 67.77 0.09 31.45
CA ASN A 864 67.75 1.08 30.37
C ASN A 864 68.63 0.69 29.16
N LEU A 865 68.39 1.36 28.03
CA LEU A 865 69.34 2.19 27.22
C LEU A 865 68.71 2.41 25.82
N SER A 866 68.22 3.62 25.49
CA SER A 866 68.91 4.70 24.70
C SER A 866 69.30 4.26 23.27
N SER A 867 69.15 5.00 22.18
CA SER A 867 68.72 6.38 21.85
C SER A 867 68.98 6.58 20.35
N ALA A 868 68.13 7.34 19.64
CA ALA A 868 68.45 8.29 18.54
C ALA A 868 67.15 8.54 17.74
N SER A 869 66.36 9.59 17.98
CA SER A 869 66.53 11.03 17.66
C SER A 869 66.50 11.36 16.16
N THR A 870 65.37 11.94 15.71
CA THR A 870 65.19 13.27 15.06
C THR A 870 63.72 13.34 14.60
N ALA A 871 62.84 14.10 15.27
CA ALA A 871 62.57 15.53 15.06
C ALA A 871 62.17 15.84 13.60
N GLU A 872 61.02 16.43 13.27
CA GLU A 872 60.45 17.66 13.84
C GLU A 872 58.91 17.75 13.77
N SER A 873 58.36 18.38 14.81
CA SER A 873 57.02 18.97 14.92
C SER A 873 56.93 20.32 14.21
N PHE A 874 55.78 20.69 13.64
CA PHE A 874 55.32 22.09 13.69
C PHE A 874 53.82 22.19 13.96
N LEU A 875 53.52 23.25 14.73
CA LEU A 875 52.31 23.59 15.44
C LEU A 875 51.24 24.24 14.54
N ASP A 876 49.97 23.93 14.81
CA ASP A 876 48.81 24.84 14.66
C ASP A 876 48.98 26.08 15.58
N PRO A 877 48.36 27.26 15.36
CA PRO A 877 46.90 27.38 15.12
C PRO A 877 46.34 28.68 14.44
N MET A 878 45.00 28.69 14.25
CA MET A 878 44.04 29.83 14.17
C MET A 878 43.87 30.57 12.82
N LEU A 879 42.68 30.53 12.19
CA LEU A 879 41.43 31.30 12.43
C LEU A 879 41.43 32.70 11.77
N PHE A 880 40.72 32.85 10.64
CA PHE A 880 39.67 33.87 10.32
C PHE A 880 39.49 34.07 8.81
N ASP A 881 38.22 33.93 8.39
CA ASP A 881 37.46 34.65 7.36
C ASP A 881 38.16 35.25 6.14
N THR A 882 37.74 34.83 4.94
CA THR A 882 37.10 35.77 3.98
C THR A 882 36.31 35.05 2.88
N ILE A 883 35.07 35.51 2.72
CA ILE A 883 34.13 35.31 1.62
C ILE A 883 34.67 35.95 0.34
N ILE A 884 34.40 35.36 -0.84
CA ILE A 884 33.93 36.03 -2.08
C ILE A 884 33.46 34.96 -3.09
N GLU A 885 32.35 35.29 -3.74
CA GLU A 885 31.48 34.55 -4.67
C GLU A 885 32.08 34.36 -6.10
N ASP A 886 31.69 33.23 -6.71
CA ASP A 886 31.28 32.98 -8.12
C ASP A 886 32.19 33.35 -9.32
N PRO A 887 31.86 32.90 -10.56
CA PRO A 887 31.43 31.57 -11.04
C PRO A 887 32.28 31.15 -12.26
N THR A 888 32.21 29.90 -12.73
CA THR A 888 32.57 29.61 -14.15
C THR A 888 31.87 28.36 -14.67
N GLU A 889 31.28 28.57 -15.85
CA GLU A 889 30.34 27.72 -16.58
C GLU A 889 31.00 26.58 -17.37
N SER A 890 30.12 25.63 -17.71
CA SER A 890 30.05 24.83 -18.95
C SER A 890 30.82 23.50 -19.03
N PRO A 891 30.34 22.50 -19.81
CA PRO A 891 29.21 22.54 -20.75
C PRO A 891 28.10 21.51 -20.51
N GLU A 892 26.91 21.90 -20.97
CA GLU A 892 25.68 21.15 -21.08
C GLU A 892 25.87 19.82 -21.82
N SER A 893 25.45 18.72 -21.19
CA SER A 893 25.03 17.51 -21.89
C SER A 893 23.52 17.44 -21.79
N ASP A 894 22.86 17.68 -22.92
CA ASP A 894 21.42 17.59 -23.13
C ASP A 894 20.86 16.31 -22.50
N THR A 895 20.27 16.47 -21.32
CA THR A 895 19.46 15.46 -20.66
C THR A 895 18.03 15.75 -21.07
N GLU A 896 17.41 14.75 -21.71
CA GLU A 896 16.00 14.74 -22.07
C GLU A 896 15.17 15.18 -20.87
N SER A 897 14.60 16.38 -20.96
CA SER A 897 13.66 16.91 -19.98
C SER A 897 12.38 16.09 -20.07
N ILE A 898 12.15 15.28 -19.02
CA ILE A 898 10.84 14.76 -18.70
C ILE A 898 9.97 15.98 -18.43
N VAL A 899 9.08 16.28 -19.38
CA VAL A 899 8.11 17.36 -19.28
C VAL A 899 7.20 17.06 -18.08
N GLU A 900 7.30 17.88 -17.03
CA GLU A 900 6.36 17.91 -15.92
C GLU A 900 4.96 18.20 -16.45
N ALA A 901 4.18 17.13 -16.67
CA ALA A 901 2.77 17.22 -16.99
C ALA A 901 2.00 17.60 -15.73
N SER A 902 1.90 18.90 -15.45
CA SER A 902 1.00 19.40 -14.41
C SER A 902 -0.45 19.02 -14.74
N PHE A 903 -1.03 18.15 -13.92
CA PHE A 903 -2.43 17.73 -14.02
C PHE A 903 -3.36 18.95 -13.87
N ARG A 904 -4.03 19.38 -14.93
CA ARG A 904 -5.26 20.19 -14.82
C ARG A 904 -6.46 19.25 -14.93
N ALA A 905 -7.03 18.91 -13.76
CA ALA A 905 -8.00 17.85 -13.56
C ALA A 905 -9.46 18.27 -13.88
N PRO A 906 -10.33 17.32 -14.25
CA PRO A 906 -11.78 17.37 -14.08
C PRO A 906 -12.24 16.66 -12.79
N ILE A 907 -11.34 16.29 -11.86
CA ILE A 907 -11.71 16.06 -10.46
C ILE A 907 -11.58 17.41 -9.75
N PRO A 908 -12.67 17.98 -9.25
CA PRO A 908 -12.68 19.15 -8.39
C PRO A 908 -11.74 19.00 -7.20
N PHE A 909 -10.52 19.52 -7.32
CA PHE A 909 -9.53 19.53 -6.25
C PHE A 909 -9.60 20.89 -5.53
N PRO A 910 -9.59 20.90 -4.18
CA PRO A 910 -9.69 22.15 -3.45
C PRO A 910 -8.45 23.03 -3.67
N SER A 911 -8.65 24.33 -3.49
CA SER A 911 -7.60 25.35 -3.40
C SER A 911 -7.78 26.15 -2.12
N ILE A 912 -6.68 26.58 -1.50
CA ILE A 912 -6.68 27.37 -0.27
C ILE A 912 -6.13 28.76 -0.55
N LEU A 913 -6.94 29.78 -0.28
CA LEU A 913 -6.59 31.18 -0.39
C LEU A 913 -6.54 31.82 1.01
N GLU A 914 -5.45 32.49 1.36
CA GLU A 914 -5.37 33.29 2.59
C GLU A 914 -6.07 34.65 2.39
N LEU A 915 -6.92 35.02 3.35
CA LEU A 915 -7.71 36.26 3.37
C LEU A 915 -7.34 37.10 4.58
N ASP A 916 -7.64 38.39 4.49
CA ASP A 916 -7.60 39.31 5.63
C ASP A 916 -8.89 39.19 6.47
N LEU A 917 -8.80 39.50 7.77
CA LEU A 917 -9.89 39.27 8.73
C LEU A 917 -11.14 40.12 8.45
N ASP A 918 -10.95 41.31 7.90
CA ASP A 918 -12.01 42.24 7.49
C ASP A 918 -12.84 41.71 6.30
N GLN A 919 -12.23 40.89 5.44
CA GLN A 919 -12.92 40.27 4.29
C GLN A 919 -13.98 39.23 4.71
N ILE A 920 -13.94 38.72 5.95
CA ILE A 920 -14.96 37.79 6.47
C ILE A 920 -16.35 38.43 6.48
N ALA A 921 -16.44 39.73 6.83
CA ALA A 921 -17.72 40.44 6.95
C ALA A 921 -18.45 40.53 5.60
N GLU A 922 -17.71 40.57 4.49
CA GLU A 922 -18.27 40.60 3.13
C GLU A 922 -18.88 39.25 2.73
N LEU A 923 -18.29 38.15 3.22
CA LEU A 923 -18.71 36.77 2.92
C LEU A 923 -19.93 36.31 3.74
N LYS A 924 -20.27 37.04 4.81
CA LYS A 924 -21.44 36.84 5.68
C LYS A 924 -21.67 35.36 6.09
N PRO A 925 -20.72 34.73 6.79
CA PRO A 925 -20.88 33.35 7.22
C PRO A 925 -22.03 33.20 8.22
N HIS A 926 -22.91 32.23 7.98
CA HIS A 926 -24.11 32.00 8.79
C HIS A 926 -23.85 31.10 10.01
N THR A 927 -22.91 30.17 9.88
CA THR A 927 -22.58 29.18 10.91
C THR A 927 -21.14 29.34 11.36
N LEU A 928 -20.93 29.44 12.68
CA LEU A 928 -19.62 29.38 13.32
C LEU A 928 -19.43 28.01 13.99
N VAL A 929 -18.40 27.28 13.62
CA VAL A 929 -17.94 26.07 14.33
C VAL A 929 -16.70 26.43 15.13
N THR A 930 -16.78 26.36 16.46
CA THR A 930 -15.67 26.72 17.36
C THR A 930 -15.60 25.80 18.58
N ALA A 931 -14.65 26.04 19.47
CA ALA A 931 -14.45 25.30 20.71
C ALA A 931 -14.66 26.20 21.93
N GLN A 932 -15.23 25.64 22.99
CA GLN A 932 -15.04 26.14 24.35
C GLN A 932 -13.71 25.55 24.85
N GLY A 933 -12.62 26.19 24.43
CA GLY A 933 -11.27 25.65 24.55
C GLY A 933 -10.52 26.13 25.79
N PHE A 934 -9.59 25.29 26.25
CA PHE A 934 -8.72 25.56 27.39
C PHE A 934 -7.71 26.70 27.17
N GLU A 935 -7.23 26.91 25.94
CA GLU A 935 -6.15 27.87 25.64
C GLU A 935 -6.67 29.31 25.45
N GLU A 936 -5.96 30.30 25.99
CA GLU A 936 -6.27 31.75 25.90
C GLU A 936 -6.55 32.21 24.47
N ARG A 937 -5.73 31.74 23.51
CA ARG A 937 -5.91 32.06 22.08
C ARG A 937 -7.26 31.64 21.51
N THR A 938 -7.94 30.64 22.09
CA THR A 938 -9.28 30.20 21.65
C THR A 938 -10.32 31.26 22.00
N PHE A 939 -10.27 31.78 23.22
CA PHE A 939 -11.12 32.87 23.66
C PHE A 939 -10.88 34.13 22.81
N VAL A 940 -9.61 34.51 22.62
CA VAL A 940 -9.24 35.68 21.82
C VAL A 940 -9.65 35.52 20.34
N SER A 941 -9.50 34.34 19.77
CA SER A 941 -9.97 34.04 18.40
C SER A 941 -11.48 34.25 18.28
N THR A 942 -12.26 33.68 19.20
CA THR A 942 -13.72 33.83 19.23
C THR A 942 -14.13 35.30 19.38
N GLN A 943 -13.44 36.06 20.25
CA GLN A 943 -13.68 37.50 20.41
C GLN A 943 -13.38 38.31 19.15
N ARG A 944 -12.27 38.04 18.47
CA ARG A 944 -11.93 38.70 17.21
C ARG A 944 -12.97 38.39 16.12
N LEU A 945 -13.49 37.17 16.07
CA LEU A 945 -14.51 36.76 15.11
C LEU A 945 -15.86 37.44 15.37
N LEU A 946 -16.32 37.46 16.62
CA LEU A 946 -17.60 38.10 16.98
C LEU A 946 -17.56 39.63 16.80
N ASN A 947 -16.39 40.23 16.88
CA ASN A 947 -16.20 41.64 16.53
C ASN A 947 -16.24 41.90 15.01
N ALA A 948 -15.89 40.89 14.19
CA ALA A 948 -15.87 41.00 12.73
C ALA A 948 -17.24 40.69 12.11
N PHE A 949 -17.97 39.71 12.65
CA PHE A 949 -19.33 39.36 12.22
C PHE A 949 -20.12 38.67 13.34
N THR A 950 -21.45 38.58 13.20
CA THR A 950 -22.31 37.87 14.15
C THR A 950 -22.93 36.65 13.47
N PRO A 951 -22.64 35.41 13.93
CA PRO A 951 -23.24 34.20 13.37
C PRO A 951 -24.69 34.02 13.81
N ASP A 952 -25.51 33.37 12.99
CA ASP A 952 -26.87 32.97 13.37
C ASP A 952 -26.83 31.78 14.34
N ILE A 953 -25.94 30.82 14.05
CA ILE A 953 -25.75 29.59 14.81
C ILE A 953 -24.26 29.41 15.13
N ALA A 954 -23.96 29.11 16.39
CA ALA A 954 -22.62 28.74 16.84
C ALA A 954 -22.62 27.28 17.34
N ILE A 955 -21.97 26.38 16.60
CA ILE A 955 -21.71 25.01 17.03
C ILE A 955 -20.42 25.00 17.85
N THR A 956 -20.51 24.63 19.12
CA THR A 956 -19.39 24.72 20.06
C THR A 956 -19.00 23.35 20.59
N VAL A 957 -17.71 23.02 20.58
CA VAL A 957 -17.21 21.77 21.17
C VAL A 957 -16.76 22.00 22.60
N THR A 958 -17.25 21.18 23.52
CA THR A 958 -16.85 21.20 24.94
C THR A 958 -15.85 20.08 25.23
N TYR A 959 -14.71 20.45 25.83
CA TYR A 959 -13.64 19.52 26.24
C TYR A 959 -13.64 19.31 27.76
N PRO A 960 -13.08 18.19 28.27
CA PRO A 960 -13.00 17.93 29.71
C PRO A 960 -12.17 18.97 30.50
N LEU A 961 -11.21 19.63 29.84
CA LEU A 961 -10.41 20.70 30.40
C LEU A 961 -11.04 22.05 30.02
N ASP A 962 -11.60 22.74 31.02
CA ASP A 962 -12.40 23.95 30.80
C ASP A 962 -11.54 25.17 30.42
N GLY A 963 -10.54 25.53 31.23
CA GLY A 963 -9.68 26.71 30.98
C GLY A 963 -10.50 27.99 30.74
N PHE A 964 -10.42 28.56 29.54
CA PHE A 964 -11.22 29.74 29.12
C PHE A 964 -12.59 29.39 28.51
N GLY A 965 -13.07 28.15 28.69
CA GLY A 965 -14.32 27.64 28.13
C GLY A 965 -15.55 28.39 28.64
N SER A 966 -15.56 28.76 29.93
CA SER A 966 -16.66 29.49 30.55
C SER A 966 -16.79 30.91 30.00
N GLU A 967 -15.67 31.60 29.82
CA GLU A 967 -15.56 32.94 29.27
C GLU A 967 -15.92 32.96 27.78
N THR A 968 -15.48 31.95 27.03
CA THR A 968 -15.83 31.78 25.62
C THR A 968 -17.34 31.54 25.45
N ARG A 969 -17.95 30.75 26.35
CA ARG A 969 -19.40 30.52 26.34
C ARG A 969 -20.18 31.81 26.66
N ALA A 970 -19.78 32.53 27.71
CA ALA A 970 -20.41 33.80 28.05
C ALA A 970 -20.37 34.80 26.87
N LEU A 971 -19.23 34.89 26.20
CA LEU A 971 -19.05 35.74 25.02
C LEU A 971 -19.99 35.38 23.85
N LEU A 972 -20.20 34.08 23.61
CA LEU A 972 -21.12 33.60 22.58
C LEU A 972 -22.59 33.86 22.97
N ASP A 973 -22.94 33.65 24.22
CA ASP A 973 -24.29 33.91 24.74
C ASP A 973 -24.64 35.42 24.66
N GLU A 974 -23.66 36.30 24.96
CA GLU A 974 -23.80 37.77 24.86
C GLU A 974 -23.95 38.27 23.41
N SER A 975 -23.45 37.52 22.43
CA SER A 975 -23.53 37.91 21.01
C SER A 975 -24.94 37.76 20.39
N GLY A 976 -25.86 37.08 21.09
CA GLY A 976 -27.23 36.83 20.62
C GLY A 976 -27.36 35.70 19.58
N CYS A 977 -26.29 34.95 19.30
CA CYS A 977 -26.31 33.79 18.42
C CYS A 977 -26.94 32.55 19.08
N THR A 978 -27.48 31.62 18.28
CA THR A 978 -27.98 30.34 18.82
C THR A 978 -26.83 29.37 19.06
N VAL A 979 -26.47 29.13 20.32
CA VAL A 979 -25.38 28.22 20.68
C VAL A 979 -25.85 26.76 20.76
N ARG A 980 -25.15 25.86 20.07
CA ARG A 980 -25.35 24.41 20.10
C ARG A 980 -24.08 23.69 20.60
N PRO A 981 -24.06 23.21 21.85
CA PRO A 981 -22.89 22.49 22.37
C PRO A 981 -22.86 21.02 21.90
N ILE A 982 -21.66 20.55 21.56
CA ILE A 982 -21.35 19.15 21.23
C ILE A 982 -20.22 18.67 22.15
N ALA A 983 -20.38 17.49 22.72
CA ALA A 983 -19.34 16.87 23.55
C ALA A 983 -18.18 16.36 22.67
N SER A 984 -16.94 16.56 23.12
CA SER A 984 -15.72 16.20 22.38
C SER A 984 -15.52 14.70 22.09
N ASP A 985 -16.29 13.82 22.73
CA ASP A 985 -16.29 12.37 22.49
C ASP A 985 -17.22 11.95 21.34
N ARG A 986 -18.07 12.86 20.85
CA ARG A 986 -18.94 12.63 19.68
C ARG A 986 -18.24 13.06 18.39
N ARG A 987 -18.50 12.33 17.30
CA ARG A 987 -18.12 12.77 15.95
C ARG A 987 -18.94 14.00 15.56
N PHE A 988 -18.35 14.86 14.74
CA PHE A 988 -19.12 15.95 14.14
C PHE A 988 -20.14 15.35 13.17
N GLU A 989 -21.40 15.69 13.34
CA GLU A 989 -22.49 15.27 12.46
C GLU A 989 -23.22 16.50 11.99
N LEU A 990 -23.23 16.72 10.66
CA LEU A 990 -24.03 17.76 10.06
C LEU A 990 -25.53 17.46 10.26
N THR A 991 -26.23 18.34 10.98
CA THR A 991 -27.70 18.29 11.01
C THR A 991 -28.28 18.62 9.63
N PRO A 992 -29.33 17.91 9.16
CA PRO A 992 -29.94 18.10 7.82
C PRO A 992 -30.59 19.46 7.55
N SER A 993 -30.63 20.38 8.53
CA SER A 993 -31.25 21.69 8.35
C SER A 993 -30.44 22.54 7.37
N VAL A 994 -30.98 22.67 6.16
CA VAL A 994 -30.46 23.46 5.03
C VAL A 994 -30.44 24.94 5.40
N HIS A 995 -29.26 25.53 5.39
CA HIS A 995 -29.09 26.98 5.28
C HIS A 995 -28.09 27.22 4.15
N ASP A 996 -28.51 27.97 3.12
CA ASP A 996 -27.65 28.42 2.03
C ASP A 996 -26.67 29.46 2.58
N GLY A 997 -25.39 29.10 2.76
CA GLY A 997 -24.40 29.99 3.35
C GLY A 997 -23.04 29.37 3.58
N ILE A 998 -21.97 30.17 3.57
CA ILE A 998 -20.62 29.71 3.89
C ILE A 998 -20.52 29.45 5.40
N ALA A 999 -20.02 28.28 5.80
CA ALA A 999 -19.67 28.00 7.19
C ALA A 999 -18.24 28.47 7.50
N LEU A 1000 -18.02 28.94 8.73
CA LEU A 1000 -16.71 29.30 9.25
C LEU A 1000 -16.31 28.34 10.38
N VAL A 1001 -15.10 27.77 10.28
CA VAL A 1001 -14.53 26.83 11.25
C VAL A 1001 -13.32 27.48 11.92
N ASP A 1002 -13.44 27.83 13.20
CA ASP A 1002 -12.31 28.26 14.02
C ASP A 1002 -11.57 27.03 14.57
N VAL A 1003 -10.44 26.69 13.94
CA VAL A 1003 -9.65 25.51 14.31
C VAL A 1003 -8.76 25.76 15.54
N THR A 1004 -8.69 27.00 16.04
CA THR A 1004 -7.77 27.41 17.12
C THR A 1004 -7.93 26.57 18.38
N GLY A 1005 -9.16 26.29 18.79
CA GLY A 1005 -9.47 25.46 19.96
C GLY A 1005 -9.94 24.03 19.64
N LEU A 1006 -10.20 23.71 18.37
CA LEU A 1006 -10.71 22.39 18.00
C LEU A 1006 -9.64 21.29 18.05
N SER A 1007 -10.05 20.08 18.44
CA SER A 1007 -9.25 18.87 18.30
C SER A 1007 -9.09 18.50 16.82
N LYS A 1008 -8.00 17.78 16.49
CA LYS A 1008 -7.73 17.38 15.09
C LYS A 1008 -8.80 16.45 14.52
N THR A 1009 -9.42 15.61 15.33
CA THR A 1009 -10.51 14.73 14.89
C THR A 1009 -11.73 15.56 14.49
N PHE A 1010 -12.14 16.48 15.35
CA PHE A 1010 -13.33 17.29 15.12
C PHE A 1010 -13.15 18.27 13.97
N LEU A 1011 -12.01 18.97 13.89
CA LEU A 1011 -11.75 19.88 12.77
C LEU A 1011 -11.71 19.12 11.43
N TYR A 1012 -11.15 17.90 11.43
CA TYR A 1012 -11.06 17.09 10.22
C TYR A 1012 -12.45 16.70 9.72
N ASP A 1013 -13.29 16.14 10.60
CA ASP A 1013 -14.65 15.76 10.26
C ASP A 1013 -15.50 16.96 9.83
N ALA A 1014 -15.41 18.08 10.56
CA ALA A 1014 -16.17 19.30 10.25
C ALA A 1014 -15.82 19.88 8.89
N LEU A 1015 -14.52 20.06 8.60
CA LEU A 1015 -14.08 20.61 7.32
C LEU A 1015 -14.44 19.70 6.16
N ARG A 1016 -14.18 18.39 6.29
CA ARG A 1016 -14.49 17.42 5.24
C ARG A 1016 -15.98 17.40 4.91
N GLN A 1017 -16.84 17.38 5.93
CA GLN A 1017 -18.28 17.36 5.71
C GLN A 1017 -18.84 18.68 5.16
N LEU A 1018 -18.39 19.83 5.69
CA LEU A 1018 -18.83 21.14 5.22
C LEU A 1018 -18.38 21.42 3.78
N LEU A 1019 -17.12 21.12 3.45
CA LEU A 1019 -16.60 21.30 2.09
C LEU A 1019 -17.33 20.41 1.07
N ARG A 1020 -17.74 19.19 1.46
CA ARG A 1020 -18.56 18.32 0.61
C ARG A 1020 -19.96 18.85 0.39
N ARG A 1021 -20.59 19.45 1.41
CA ARG A 1021 -21.95 19.99 1.33
C ARG A 1021 -21.99 21.30 0.54
N ASP A 1022 -21.07 22.22 0.85
CA ASP A 1022 -21.16 23.62 0.43
C ASP A 1022 -20.21 23.97 -0.72
N GLY A 1023 -19.24 23.11 -1.03
CA GLY A 1023 -18.17 23.38 -2.00
C GLY A 1023 -17.13 24.42 -1.55
N ARG A 1024 -17.41 25.15 -0.46
CA ARG A 1024 -16.53 26.18 0.11
C ARG A 1024 -16.67 26.30 1.62
N VAL A 1025 -15.57 26.57 2.33
CA VAL A 1025 -15.55 26.76 3.78
C VAL A 1025 -14.49 27.79 4.19
N LEU A 1026 -14.81 28.61 5.19
CA LEU A 1026 -13.85 29.53 5.81
C LEU A 1026 -13.20 28.85 7.02
N VAL A 1027 -11.89 29.03 7.17
CA VAL A 1027 -11.10 28.46 8.26
C VAL A 1027 -10.34 29.56 8.96
N VAL A 1028 -10.39 29.58 10.29
CA VAL A 1028 -9.69 30.58 11.10
C VAL A 1028 -8.71 29.88 12.03
N TYR A 1029 -7.50 30.42 12.10
CA TYR A 1029 -6.43 29.94 12.98
C TYR A 1029 -5.73 31.13 13.66
N THR A 1030 -5.71 31.13 14.99
CA THR A 1030 -4.93 32.07 15.79
C THR A 1030 -3.65 31.42 16.33
N GLU A 1031 -2.52 32.06 16.06
CA GLU A 1031 -1.21 31.62 16.53
C GLU A 1031 -1.06 31.79 18.05
N ALA A 1032 -0.07 31.12 18.65
CA ALA A 1032 0.37 31.35 20.02
C ALA A 1032 1.69 32.15 20.02
N GLU A 1033 1.96 32.90 21.10
CA GLU A 1033 3.25 33.58 21.28
C GLU A 1033 4.38 32.59 21.59
N ARG A 1034 4.08 31.58 22.41
CA ARG A 1034 5.05 30.56 22.82
C ARG A 1034 4.51 29.16 22.55
N TYR A 1035 5.32 28.35 21.89
CA TYR A 1035 5.03 26.95 21.60
C TYR A 1035 6.01 26.03 22.32
N TYR A 1036 5.51 24.93 22.89
CA TYR A 1036 6.34 23.90 23.52
C TYR A 1036 6.65 22.74 22.55
N PRO A 1037 7.84 22.09 22.63
CA PRO A 1037 9.01 22.48 23.44
C PRO A 1037 9.55 23.86 23.04
N LEU A 1038 10.12 24.61 23.98
CA LEU A 1038 10.66 25.94 23.72
C LEU A 1038 11.92 25.85 22.84
N ASN A 1039 12.12 26.81 21.95
CA ASN A 1039 13.30 26.84 21.07
C ASN A 1039 14.62 26.84 21.86
N GLU A 1040 14.66 27.53 23.00
CA GLU A 1040 15.84 27.60 23.88
C GLU A 1040 16.20 26.22 24.48
N ASP A 1041 15.20 25.49 24.96
CA ASP A 1041 15.38 24.13 25.52
C ASP A 1041 15.88 23.15 24.45
N VAL A 1042 15.31 23.25 23.23
CA VAL A 1042 15.69 22.38 22.12
C VAL A 1042 17.12 22.66 21.66
N ALA A 1043 17.48 23.94 21.49
CA ALA A 1043 18.84 24.33 21.10
C ALA A 1043 19.89 23.80 22.10
N ALA A 1044 19.62 23.91 23.40
CA ALA A 1044 20.53 23.45 24.45
C ALA A 1044 20.81 21.93 24.42
N ARG A 1045 19.91 21.11 23.87
CA ARG A 1045 20.10 19.65 23.77
C ARG A 1045 20.66 19.20 22.43
N LEU A 1046 20.35 19.92 21.36
CA LEU A 1046 20.88 19.63 20.02
C LEU A 1046 22.36 20.01 19.87
N ASP A 1047 22.85 21.01 20.62
CA ASP A 1047 24.26 21.46 20.63
C ASP A 1047 25.22 20.48 21.36
N SER A 1048 24.79 19.24 21.59
CA SER A 1048 25.62 18.21 22.23
C SER A 1048 26.68 17.66 21.26
N THR A 1049 27.87 17.34 21.77
CA THR A 1049 29.01 16.74 21.02
C THR A 1049 28.76 15.29 20.56
N LEU A 1050 27.51 14.85 20.52
CA LEU A 1050 27.12 13.51 20.10
C LEU A 1050 27.15 13.46 18.57
N ASP A 1051 27.86 12.50 17.98
CA ASP A 1051 27.91 12.33 16.51
C ASP A 1051 26.70 11.54 15.96
N ASP A 1052 25.90 10.90 16.83
CA ASP A 1052 24.83 9.97 16.46
C ASP A 1052 23.43 10.60 16.58
N ASP A 1053 22.63 10.54 15.49
CA ASP A 1053 21.27 11.10 15.42
C ASP A 1053 20.34 10.51 16.49
N TYR A 1054 20.43 9.20 16.77
CA TYR A 1054 19.59 8.52 17.76
C TYR A 1054 19.89 9.02 19.18
N ALA A 1055 21.17 9.22 19.50
CA ALA A 1055 21.60 9.73 20.80
C ALA A 1055 21.17 11.19 21.02
N LYS A 1056 21.25 12.02 19.96
CA LYS A 1056 20.72 13.41 20.00
C LYS A 1056 19.21 13.42 20.27
N LEU A 1057 18.47 12.55 19.60
CA LEU A 1057 17.02 12.46 19.78
C LEU A 1057 16.65 11.96 21.19
N GLU A 1058 17.38 10.98 21.73
CA GLU A 1058 17.22 10.49 23.10
C GLU A 1058 17.50 11.59 24.15
N ALA A 1059 18.49 12.46 23.91
CA ALA A 1059 18.82 13.59 24.79
C ALA A 1059 17.72 14.68 24.86
N CYS A 1060 16.80 14.69 23.89
CA CYS A 1060 15.64 15.58 23.88
C CYS A 1060 14.41 14.97 24.56
N HIS A 1061 14.39 13.68 24.92
CA HIS A 1061 13.17 12.98 25.34
C HIS A 1061 12.46 13.62 26.55
N ASP A 1062 13.21 14.20 27.49
CA ASP A 1062 12.71 14.88 28.70
C ASP A 1062 11.94 16.18 28.40
N ILE A 1063 12.26 16.84 27.29
CA ILE A 1063 11.66 18.11 26.88
C ILE A 1063 10.51 17.94 25.88
N LEU A 1064 10.21 16.73 25.40
CA LEU A 1064 9.14 16.51 24.40
C LEU A 1064 7.72 16.47 25.01
N THR A 1065 7.60 16.34 26.34
CA THR A 1065 6.37 15.84 26.95
C THR A 1065 5.35 16.95 27.23
N GLY A 1066 4.40 17.14 26.30
CA GLY A 1066 3.07 17.72 26.58
C GLY A 1066 1.95 16.67 26.56
N GLU A 1067 2.32 15.39 26.47
CA GLU A 1067 1.46 14.25 26.19
C GLU A 1067 1.98 13.04 26.98
N LEU A 1068 1.07 12.24 27.51
CA LEU A 1068 1.38 11.02 28.27
C LEU A 1068 0.93 9.78 27.48
N ARG A 1069 1.80 8.77 27.46
CA ARG A 1069 1.57 7.44 26.89
C ARG A 1069 0.66 6.59 27.81
N PRO A 1070 0.07 5.47 27.32
CA PRO A 1070 0.12 4.95 25.94
C PRO A 1070 -0.65 5.83 24.95
N TYR A 1071 -0.31 5.72 23.67
CA TYR A 1071 -1.09 6.35 22.61
C TYR A 1071 -2.20 5.40 22.12
N HIS A 1072 -3.30 5.97 21.65
CA HIS A 1072 -4.41 5.26 21.05
C HIS A 1072 -4.59 5.69 19.59
N PHE A 1073 -4.82 4.73 18.69
CA PHE A 1073 -4.98 4.97 17.26
C PHE A 1073 -6.45 5.05 16.91
N VAL A 1074 -6.90 6.23 16.51
CA VAL A 1074 -8.31 6.50 16.20
C VAL A 1074 -8.46 6.59 14.68
N PRO A 1075 -9.16 5.64 14.03
CA PRO A 1075 -9.50 5.73 12.61
C PRO A 1075 -10.60 6.78 12.39
N LEU A 1076 -10.43 7.62 11.36
CA LEU A 1076 -11.40 8.66 10.99
C LEU A 1076 -12.21 8.30 9.73
N HIS A 1077 -11.72 7.35 8.92
CA HIS A 1077 -12.43 6.82 7.76
C HIS A 1077 -12.88 5.38 8.00
N ASP A 1078 -13.96 4.99 7.34
CA ASP A 1078 -14.42 3.61 7.28
C ASP A 1078 -13.49 2.85 6.30
N GLY A 1079 -12.98 1.68 6.71
CA GLY A 1079 -11.98 0.94 5.94
C GLY A 1079 -12.57 0.38 4.65
N GLU A 1080 -12.16 0.93 3.50
CA GLU A 1080 -12.61 0.50 2.18
C GLU A 1080 -11.43 -0.03 1.35
N VAL A 1081 -10.66 -0.96 1.92
CA VAL A 1081 -9.30 -1.23 1.45
C VAL A 1081 -9.08 -2.69 1.12
N ASP A 1082 -8.49 -2.95 -0.06
CA ASP A 1082 -7.90 -4.26 -0.36
C ASP A 1082 -6.61 -4.41 0.44
N ASP A 1083 -6.71 -5.14 1.55
CA ASP A 1083 -5.60 -5.49 2.43
C ASP A 1083 -4.48 -6.30 1.78
N GLY A 1084 -4.70 -6.83 0.56
CA GLY A 1084 -3.65 -7.48 -0.23
C GLY A 1084 -2.61 -6.51 -0.80
N ARG A 1085 -2.90 -5.20 -0.85
CA ARG A 1085 -2.06 -4.20 -1.52
C ARG A 1085 -1.05 -3.53 -0.59
N ARG A 1086 -0.01 -2.97 -1.21
CA ARG A 1086 1.03 -2.18 -0.52
C ARG A 1086 0.42 -0.94 0.12
N ARG A 1087 0.95 -0.50 1.25
CA ARG A 1087 0.45 0.68 1.98
C ARG A 1087 1.49 1.79 2.03
N VAL A 1088 1.05 3.01 1.74
CA VAL A 1088 1.85 4.21 1.91
C VAL A 1088 1.24 5.06 3.01
N LEU A 1089 2.08 5.65 3.86
CA LEU A 1089 1.68 6.64 4.84
C LEU A 1089 2.19 8.01 4.43
N LEU A 1090 1.30 9.00 4.27
CA LEU A 1090 1.67 10.41 4.34
C LEU A 1090 1.50 10.91 5.77
N ALA A 1091 2.58 11.38 6.39
CA ALA A 1091 2.55 11.95 7.73
C ALA A 1091 3.50 13.15 7.84
N SER A 1092 3.37 13.96 8.88
CA SER A 1092 4.30 15.06 9.15
C SER A 1092 5.19 14.77 10.35
N SER A 1093 6.45 15.16 10.26
CA SER A 1093 7.30 15.25 11.45
C SER A 1093 7.06 16.57 12.18
N SER A 1094 7.21 16.57 13.50
CA SER A 1094 7.16 17.78 14.32
C SER A 1094 8.12 17.66 15.50
N ALA A 1095 8.35 18.77 16.20
CA ALA A 1095 9.13 18.73 17.45
C ALA A 1095 8.53 17.76 18.49
N LYS A 1096 7.21 17.51 18.46
CA LYS A 1096 6.51 16.47 19.25
C LYS A 1096 6.36 15.17 18.44
N HIS A 1097 7.49 14.59 18.03
CA HIS A 1097 7.56 13.48 17.07
C HIS A 1097 7.01 12.12 17.57
N GLU A 1098 6.73 11.98 18.86
CA GLU A 1098 6.27 10.72 19.46
C GLU A 1098 5.00 10.14 18.81
N ARG A 1099 4.10 10.99 18.29
CA ARG A 1099 2.93 10.53 17.54
C ARG A 1099 3.29 9.84 16.23
N LEU A 1100 4.26 10.38 15.48
CA LEU A 1100 4.74 9.80 14.23
C LEU A 1100 5.37 8.44 14.51
N PHE A 1101 6.31 8.38 15.45
CA PHE A 1101 6.97 7.12 15.77
C PHE A 1101 6.01 6.07 16.33
N SER A 1102 5.06 6.45 17.20
CA SER A 1102 4.08 5.50 17.73
C SER A 1102 3.20 4.91 16.62
N LEU A 1103 2.79 5.73 15.63
CA LEU A 1103 2.03 5.26 14.48
C LEU A 1103 2.82 4.28 13.61
N LEU A 1104 4.09 4.61 13.36
CA LEU A 1104 5.01 3.78 12.59
C LEU A 1104 5.38 2.46 13.30
N GLU A 1105 5.34 2.41 14.63
CA GLU A 1105 5.57 1.18 15.41
C GLU A 1105 4.36 0.25 15.44
N GLU A 1106 3.15 0.83 15.50
CA GLU A 1106 1.91 0.08 15.57
C GLU A 1106 1.55 -0.55 14.21
N ARG A 1107 1.69 0.23 13.12
CA ARG A 1107 1.28 -0.19 11.77
C ARG A 1107 2.49 -0.34 10.87
N ASP A 1108 2.53 -1.46 10.14
CA ASP A 1108 3.57 -1.72 9.16
C ASP A 1108 3.17 -1.05 7.81
N TYR A 1109 4.10 -0.27 7.23
CA TYR A 1109 3.95 0.43 5.95
C TYR A 1109 5.02 -0.01 4.95
N ASP A 1110 4.66 -0.08 3.66
CA ASP A 1110 5.61 -0.38 2.58
C ASP A 1110 6.38 0.86 2.15
N HIS A 1111 5.77 2.04 2.27
CA HIS A 1111 6.42 3.34 2.06
C HIS A 1111 5.91 4.40 3.04
N VAL A 1112 6.76 5.36 3.42
CA VAL A 1112 6.39 6.48 4.29
C VAL A 1112 6.90 7.80 3.71
N GLU A 1113 5.97 8.68 3.36
CA GLU A 1113 6.24 10.08 3.00
C GLU A 1113 6.12 10.97 4.24
N ILE A 1114 7.24 11.59 4.63
CA ILE A 1114 7.34 12.43 5.82
C ILE A 1114 7.49 13.89 5.40
N MET A 1115 6.44 14.69 5.62
CA MET A 1115 6.53 16.13 5.50
C MET A 1115 7.39 16.72 6.63
N ILE A 1116 8.43 17.47 6.28
CA ILE A 1116 9.33 18.13 7.21
C ILE A 1116 9.23 19.65 7.07
N PRO A 1117 9.35 20.42 8.17
CA PRO A 1117 9.27 21.88 8.10
C PRO A 1117 10.46 22.46 7.31
N SER A 1118 10.19 23.45 6.45
CA SER A 1118 11.22 24.24 5.74
C SER A 1118 11.82 25.38 6.59
N GLY A 1119 11.26 25.68 7.77
CA GLY A 1119 11.74 26.72 8.69
C GLY A 1119 13.12 26.42 9.30
N LYS A 1120 13.77 27.41 9.91
CA LYS A 1120 15.12 27.29 10.51
C LYS A 1120 15.16 27.42 12.04
N THR A 1121 14.03 27.20 12.72
CA THR A 1121 14.00 27.28 14.18
C THR A 1121 14.57 25.99 14.81
N PRO A 1122 15.07 26.02 16.06
CA PRO A 1122 15.51 24.81 16.75
C PRO A 1122 14.46 23.69 16.79
N ARG A 1123 13.17 24.04 16.88
CA ARG A 1123 12.06 23.07 16.78
C ARG A 1123 11.95 22.44 15.39
N ASP A 1124 12.22 23.20 14.33
CA ASP A 1124 12.27 22.68 12.96
C ASP A 1124 13.47 21.74 12.78
N ASP A 1125 14.62 22.07 13.38
CA ASP A 1125 15.80 21.19 13.38
C ASP A 1125 15.53 19.87 14.10
N LEU A 1126 14.84 19.91 15.25
CA LEU A 1126 14.41 18.71 15.96
C LEU A 1126 13.40 17.88 15.14
N ALA A 1127 12.46 18.53 14.44
CA ALA A 1127 11.53 17.84 13.55
C ALA A 1127 12.25 17.18 12.37
N ARG A 1128 13.24 17.85 11.77
CA ARG A 1128 14.11 17.27 10.72
C ARG A 1128 14.95 16.12 11.25
N LEU A 1129 15.52 16.23 12.45
CA LEU A 1129 16.25 15.14 13.11
C LEU A 1129 15.34 13.93 13.31
N ALA A 1130 14.13 14.14 13.86
CA ALA A 1130 13.15 13.07 14.05
C ALA A 1130 12.74 12.42 12.72
N ALA A 1131 12.55 13.20 11.67
CA ALA A 1131 12.23 12.69 10.34
C ALA A 1131 13.39 11.88 9.74
N ARG A 1132 14.64 12.31 9.91
CA ARG A 1132 15.82 11.53 9.49
C ARG A 1132 15.92 10.21 10.25
N VAL A 1133 15.66 10.23 11.56
CA VAL A 1133 15.64 9.01 12.38
C VAL A 1133 14.52 8.06 11.93
N ALA A 1134 13.29 8.58 11.76
CA ALA A 1134 12.19 7.81 11.20
C ALA A 1134 12.52 7.26 9.80
N ALA A 1135 13.17 8.04 8.95
CA ALA A 1135 13.53 7.61 7.62
C ALA A 1135 14.61 6.51 7.62
N LYS A 1136 15.57 6.56 8.57
CA LYS A 1136 16.53 5.49 8.80
C LYS A 1136 15.89 4.23 9.40
N ASP A 1137 14.81 4.41 10.18
CA ASP A 1137 14.06 3.33 10.81
C ASP A 1137 13.13 2.59 9.85
N PHE A 1138 12.74 3.21 8.73
CA PHE A 1138 11.82 2.63 7.75
C PHE A 1138 12.46 2.57 6.36
N HIS A 1139 12.72 1.33 5.89
CA HIS A 1139 13.51 1.00 4.69
C HIS A 1139 13.12 1.79 3.43
N SER A 1140 11.83 2.08 3.28
CA SER A 1140 11.29 2.88 2.19
C SER A 1140 10.57 4.08 2.76
N SER A 1141 11.30 5.18 2.85
CA SER A 1141 10.79 6.45 3.34
C SER A 1141 11.45 7.60 2.61
N ARG A 1142 10.73 8.69 2.50
CA ARG A 1142 11.17 9.92 1.86
C ARG A 1142 10.71 11.11 2.68
N ALA A 1143 11.60 12.09 2.82
CA ALA A 1143 11.27 13.34 3.47
C ALA A 1143 11.10 14.43 2.41
N ARG A 1144 10.01 15.21 2.51
CA ARG A 1144 9.71 16.33 1.62
C ARG A 1144 9.59 17.61 2.45
N GLU A 1145 10.30 18.66 2.05
CA GLU A 1145 10.20 19.96 2.72
C GLU A 1145 8.88 20.64 2.38
N VAL A 1146 8.16 21.07 3.42
CA VAL A 1146 6.87 21.75 3.31
C VAL A 1146 6.85 22.94 4.27
N SER A 1147 6.33 24.07 3.82
CA SER A 1147 6.09 25.21 4.70
C SER A 1147 4.97 24.87 5.68
N SER A 1148 5.32 24.53 6.92
CA SER A 1148 4.36 24.09 7.94
C SER A 1148 3.27 25.12 8.29
N ASN A 1149 3.47 26.38 7.89
CA ASN A 1149 2.54 27.48 8.08
C ASN A 1149 1.71 27.79 6.82
N ASN A 1150 1.98 27.14 5.69
CA ASN A 1150 1.21 27.28 4.46
C ASN A 1150 0.39 26.00 4.22
N PRO A 1151 -0.92 26.00 4.53
CA PRO A 1151 -1.75 24.82 4.29
C PRO A 1151 -1.88 24.47 2.80
N GLU A 1152 -1.67 25.41 1.86
CA GLU A 1152 -1.71 25.13 0.42
C GLU A 1152 -0.54 24.21 0.00
N ASP A 1153 0.67 24.44 0.51
CA ASP A 1153 1.84 23.60 0.19
C ASP A 1153 1.62 22.14 0.66
N VAL A 1154 0.96 21.97 1.82
CA VAL A 1154 0.57 20.65 2.34
C VAL A 1154 -0.47 19.99 1.43
N LEU A 1155 -1.44 20.78 0.95
CA LEU A 1155 -2.50 20.30 0.06
C LEU A 1155 -1.93 19.82 -1.28
N VAL A 1156 -1.02 20.59 -1.87
CA VAL A 1156 -0.30 20.24 -3.11
C VAL A 1156 0.55 18.99 -2.89
N THR A 1157 1.31 18.91 -1.80
CA THR A 1157 2.14 17.73 -1.48
C THR A 1157 1.28 16.46 -1.34
N ALA A 1158 0.11 16.56 -0.71
CA ALA A 1158 -0.82 15.45 -0.57
C ALA A 1158 -1.32 14.96 -1.93
N ARG A 1159 -1.58 15.88 -2.87
CA ARG A 1159 -1.96 15.53 -4.24
C ARG A 1159 -0.86 14.82 -5.00
N GLU A 1160 0.36 15.38 -5.03
CA GLU A 1160 1.49 14.81 -5.76
C GLU A 1160 1.83 13.39 -5.28
N THR A 1161 1.90 13.20 -3.97
CA THR A 1161 2.19 11.88 -3.39
C THR A 1161 1.04 10.89 -3.60
N TYR A 1162 -0.20 11.37 -3.65
CA TYR A 1162 -1.34 10.54 -4.01
C TYR A 1162 -1.26 10.08 -5.46
N GLU A 1163 -0.94 10.97 -6.39
CA GLU A 1163 -0.73 10.62 -7.82
C GLU A 1163 0.39 9.58 -7.96
N GLU A 1164 1.54 9.79 -7.32
CA GLU A 1164 2.69 8.88 -7.33
C GLU A 1164 2.33 7.48 -6.78
N PHE A 1165 1.84 7.40 -5.54
CA PHE A 1165 1.68 6.10 -4.88
C PHE A 1165 0.33 5.45 -5.12
N TYR A 1166 -0.76 6.21 -5.07
CA TYR A 1166 -2.09 5.67 -5.31
C TYR A 1166 -2.29 5.43 -6.80
N ALA A 1167 -2.22 6.45 -7.65
CA ALA A 1167 -2.62 6.31 -9.06
C ALA A 1167 -1.66 5.45 -9.88
N LEU A 1168 -0.34 5.68 -9.74
CA LEU A 1168 0.67 5.01 -10.58
C LEU A 1168 1.16 3.68 -9.97
N GLU A 1169 1.42 3.63 -8.66
CA GLU A 1169 2.06 2.46 -8.03
C GLU A 1169 1.11 1.46 -7.34
N ASN A 1170 -0.20 1.73 -7.37
CA ASN A 1170 -1.26 0.90 -6.79
C ASN A 1170 -1.11 0.63 -5.28
N PHE A 1171 -0.74 1.67 -4.52
CA PHE A 1171 -0.75 1.64 -3.07
C PHE A 1171 -2.14 1.99 -2.51
N ASN A 1172 -2.43 1.43 -1.33
CA ASN A 1172 -3.40 1.98 -0.40
C ASN A 1172 -2.79 3.22 0.25
N TYR A 1173 -3.47 4.35 0.14
CA TYR A 1173 -2.96 5.63 0.58
C TYR A 1173 -3.54 6.01 1.94
N GLU A 1174 -2.72 5.96 2.99
CA GLU A 1174 -3.11 6.31 4.37
C GLU A 1174 -2.50 7.65 4.78
N VAL A 1175 -3.17 8.35 5.70
CA VAL A 1175 -2.72 9.66 6.21
C VAL A 1175 -2.64 9.65 7.73
N GLY A 1176 -1.52 10.12 8.27
CA GLY A 1176 -1.31 10.32 9.71
C GLY A 1176 -1.44 11.79 10.10
N LEU A 1177 -2.38 12.13 11.00
CA LEU A 1177 -2.56 13.50 11.51
C LEU A 1177 -1.52 13.87 12.60
N THR A 1178 -0.23 13.63 12.33
CA THR A 1178 0.89 13.78 13.26
C THR A 1178 1.44 15.21 13.32
N GLY A 1179 1.16 16.04 12.31
CA GLY A 1179 1.64 17.41 12.16
C GLY A 1179 0.90 18.50 12.95
N SER A 1180 0.90 19.73 12.43
CA SER A 1180 0.18 20.88 13.02
C SER A 1180 -1.35 20.80 12.78
N LYS A 1181 -2.11 21.76 13.32
CA LYS A 1181 -3.55 21.89 13.00
C LYS A 1181 -3.77 22.29 11.54
N LEU A 1182 -2.92 23.15 10.98
CA LEU A 1182 -2.99 23.54 9.57
C LEU A 1182 -2.71 22.36 8.62
N HIS A 1183 -1.81 21.44 8.99
CA HIS A 1183 -1.67 20.18 8.24
C HIS A 1183 -3.00 19.39 8.23
N ALA A 1184 -3.67 19.28 9.38
CA ALA A 1184 -4.94 18.57 9.45
C ALA A 1184 -6.07 19.27 8.66
N VAL A 1185 -6.04 20.61 8.55
CA VAL A 1185 -6.94 21.39 7.67
C VAL A 1185 -6.72 21.01 6.21
N ALA A 1186 -5.47 21.07 5.74
CA ALA A 1186 -5.13 20.75 4.35
C ALA A 1186 -5.44 19.29 4.00
N LEU A 1187 -5.14 18.35 4.90
CA LEU A 1187 -5.45 16.92 4.70
C LEU A 1187 -6.96 16.64 4.75
N ALA A 1188 -7.73 17.38 5.55
CA ALA A 1188 -9.20 17.32 5.52
C ALA A 1188 -9.74 17.82 4.18
N ALA A 1189 -9.21 18.94 3.67
CA ALA A 1189 -9.54 19.45 2.35
C ALA A 1189 -9.20 18.42 1.26
N ALA A 1190 -7.97 17.88 1.23
CA ALA A 1190 -7.54 16.84 0.30
C ALA A 1190 -8.49 15.64 0.28
N SER A 1191 -8.89 15.15 1.46
CA SER A 1191 -9.80 13.99 1.62
C SER A 1191 -11.24 14.21 1.15
N SER A 1192 -11.60 15.44 0.77
CA SER A 1192 -12.88 15.75 0.12
C SER A 1192 -12.87 15.42 -1.38
N ALA A 1193 -11.67 15.27 -1.97
CA ALA A 1193 -11.47 14.98 -3.39
C ALA A 1193 -10.64 13.71 -3.64
N LEU A 1194 -9.77 13.31 -2.71
CA LEU A 1194 -8.89 12.14 -2.81
C LEU A 1194 -9.39 10.98 -1.94
N LYS A 1195 -9.31 9.75 -2.47
CA LYS A 1195 -9.74 8.54 -1.79
C LYS A 1195 -8.68 8.03 -0.81
N PHE A 1196 -8.65 8.60 0.39
CA PHE A 1196 -7.80 8.09 1.47
C PHE A 1196 -8.37 6.81 2.05
N SER A 1197 -7.55 5.75 1.99
CA SER A 1197 -7.88 4.41 2.50
C SER A 1197 -8.11 4.41 4.02
N GLN A 1198 -7.33 5.22 4.76
CA GLN A 1198 -7.54 5.48 6.18
C GLN A 1198 -6.88 6.80 6.59
N VAL A 1199 -7.44 7.46 7.61
CA VAL A 1199 -6.83 8.60 8.29
C VAL A 1199 -6.72 8.33 9.79
N TRP A 1200 -5.50 8.41 10.30
CA TRP A 1200 -5.16 8.09 11.68
C TRP A 1200 -4.97 9.33 12.53
N TYR A 1201 -5.73 9.41 13.61
CA TYR A 1201 -5.43 10.30 14.72
C TYR A 1201 -4.78 9.53 15.87
N VAL A 1202 -3.54 9.91 16.20
CA VAL A 1202 -2.80 9.37 17.35
C VAL A 1202 -3.17 10.19 18.59
N ARG A 1203 -4.04 9.65 19.43
CA ARG A 1203 -4.57 10.28 20.64
C ARG A 1203 -3.71 9.91 21.86
N PRO A 1204 -3.19 10.87 22.63
CA PRO A 1204 -2.50 10.55 23.88
C PRO A 1204 -3.49 10.08 24.95
N ASN A 1205 -3.01 9.30 25.92
CA ASN A 1205 -3.81 8.91 27.08
C ASN A 1205 -4.24 10.14 27.89
N GLN A 1206 -3.30 11.05 28.14
CA GLN A 1206 -3.55 12.32 28.84
C GLN A 1206 -2.66 13.45 28.29
N PHE A 1207 -3.11 14.69 28.49
CA PHE A 1207 -2.36 15.89 28.13
C PHE A 1207 -1.70 16.50 29.37
N ASP A 1208 -0.44 16.91 29.26
CA ASP A 1208 0.26 17.68 30.30
C ASP A 1208 0.02 19.18 30.07
N THR A 1209 -0.94 19.74 30.80
CA THR A 1209 -1.38 21.13 30.66
C THR A 1209 -0.29 22.16 30.97
N ALA A 1210 0.74 21.79 31.74
CA ALA A 1210 1.83 22.70 32.05
C ALA A 1210 2.71 23.02 30.83
N ARG A 1211 2.63 22.19 29.78
CA ARG A 1211 3.46 22.28 28.56
C ARG A 1211 2.64 22.54 27.29
N PHE A 1212 1.55 23.30 27.44
CA PHE A 1212 0.68 23.79 26.36
C PHE A 1212 1.18 25.12 25.78
N THR A 1213 0.56 25.58 24.69
CA THR A 1213 0.93 26.88 24.10
C THR A 1213 0.47 28.02 25.02
N GLN A 1214 1.20 29.14 25.01
CA GLN A 1214 0.93 30.31 25.87
C GLN A 1214 0.86 31.59 25.03
N GLY A 1215 0.00 32.51 25.47
CA GLY A 1215 -0.28 33.77 24.78
C GLY A 1215 -1.03 33.56 23.45
N HIS A 1216 -1.18 34.66 22.70
CA HIS A 1216 -1.92 34.66 21.44
C HIS A 1216 -1.24 35.58 20.42
N GLY A 1217 -1.19 35.17 19.15
CA GLY A 1217 -0.53 35.85 18.05
C GLY A 1217 -1.50 36.43 17.03
N ARG A 1218 -1.05 36.47 15.76
CA ARG A 1218 -1.88 36.89 14.61
C ARG A 1218 -3.00 35.87 14.35
N THR A 1219 -4.17 36.36 13.94
CA THR A 1219 -5.24 35.53 13.38
C THR A 1219 -5.09 35.48 11.87
N ARG A 1220 -5.15 34.28 11.30
CA ARG A 1220 -5.10 34.02 9.86
C ARG A 1220 -6.41 33.39 9.41
N VAL A 1221 -6.86 33.74 8.23
CA VAL A 1221 -8.13 33.31 7.65
C VAL A 1221 -7.85 32.65 6.32
N PHE A 1222 -8.44 31.50 6.08
CA PHE A 1222 -8.29 30.76 4.84
C PHE A 1222 -9.66 30.46 4.25
N LEU A 1223 -9.83 30.73 2.96
CA LEU A 1223 -10.96 30.29 2.16
C LEU A 1223 -10.53 29.03 1.42
N ILE A 1224 -11.26 27.93 1.65
CA ILE A 1224 -11.05 26.67 0.95
C ILE A 1224 -12.21 26.48 -0.03
N GLU A 1225 -11.91 26.34 -1.31
CA GLU A 1225 -12.90 26.19 -2.39
C GLU A 1225 -12.60 24.96 -3.23
N ARG A 1226 -13.63 24.14 -3.48
CA ARG A 1226 -13.56 22.98 -4.37
C ARG A 1226 -14.01 23.43 -5.76
N ASN A 1227 -13.07 23.57 -6.69
CA ASN A 1227 -13.32 24.06 -8.05
C ASN A 1227 -14.17 23.06 -8.84
N ALA A 1228 -15.38 23.44 -9.27
CA ALA A 1228 -16.36 22.57 -9.91
C ALA A 1228 -15.91 21.94 -11.24
#